data_AF-A0A850BG80-F1
#
_entry.id   AF-A0A850BG80-F1
#
_cell.length_a   1.000
_cell.length_b   1.000
_cell.length_c   1.000
_cell.angle_alpha   90.00
_cell.angle_beta   90.00
_cell.angle_gamma   90.00
#
_symmetry.space_group_name_H-M   'P 1'
#
loop_
_entity.id
_entity.type
_entity.pdbx_description
1 polymer ?
#
loop_
_entity_poly.entity_id
_entity_poly.type
_entity_poly.pdbx_seq_one_letter_code
_entity_poly.pdbx_strand_id
1 'polypeptide(L)'
;MALNESLEILVQKSGLLADMAPRSIKDLMARIAVQTYEAGAFIVTEGEIGDAAYVLLEGSVQVLGSKPDGEWVPLARLEPGALFGEQALIGRAAGRRAATVRAIGPVKVARIGAADFHNALPANHRFLQELVDLGEAQMRERLAKQSLLFRALLSSEGEKEAFDLNAEIVTFDRGQALFYQGEPSDAVFVLVSGSAGVYTDNEGQPQLVARIEAGQCVGERGLLRREAHANTAIAEDRVTAFRIPGDRFMDLHARSPELRDYLQSLERIHELPRRGFVTQFAGQFLGRECITSVYHLPRGRRAVASHVPGESLHHLEVQVSGDKDSLESVEEHRFANLDLGIERKIVVSRSGKLVSLTARGEWDELPELFVLALDGGQLRPWQLAAFAETGSTTFEAPPTFFVGEEIVCTCMQIRRRTIREAILAGCNTAEAVRDRCRAGSACGACLPRIREMLGKSAWTPVRVIEAIDVAHGIRAFRLVPTKEKIAPAKPGQHVVLQAQIDGQWVERPYTLSAPTSKGYYEVTVKRLPGGVFSTWLFERRTPDALIRISTPQGDFTPVSGEMPIVYLVAGIGVTPALAACRALAGGKQSIHIDYSVRTAAVAAYIDELATLAAAAPNLTVHVRYTEHGERIGASDVGVIVAANPGAHYYLCGPPSYLNEMQRALRDEGVPASCVHAEEFVSTGEGTPPPSIAMSLRIMAASPRSRATPILEQPPSSRISILPSTLSSTGLAAAPITSKRVEALPRPPGVCPVAHGTHRDDGLGMVPPVVAGTGTSVLEEARAYLVQFFRDKGAPKAFAARFAQVSSEIERTGTYVQSYDELSFGAKLAWRNATRCIGRLFWNGLMVRDMRHVTTEDEMLAALVEHIDLATNGGNLRALMTVFPPAGPDGKGPRIWNGQLLRYAGYRAIDGSITGDPMNADLTDQAFKLGWKGGPRTRFDLLPLIVQFPGRAPKWMEIPRRVVREVPISHPEYPWFKTLGLKWYALPAVSDVLFDVGGVKYTAAPFNGWYMATEIGGRNFSDPQRYNLLPVVAEKLGLDTRRASTLWKDRAQVELVRAVCHSFDRAGVKLVDHHTAADDFVQFIDMENAAGRCVHMRWSWITPPVGGSTTPVFHLDEEHYPDVSLKPNFSYQPRAFGS
;
A
#
# COMPACT_ATOMS: atom_id res chain seq x y z
N MET A 1 -40.56 65.31 34.32
CA MET A 1 -39.37 65.66 35.14
C MET A 1 -38.87 64.46 35.93
N ALA A 2 -39.69 63.76 36.74
CA ALA A 2 -39.26 62.61 37.54
C ALA A 2 -38.62 61.44 36.74
N LEU A 3 -39.02 61.20 35.49
CA LEU A 3 -38.42 60.16 34.63
C LEU A 3 -36.99 60.53 34.15
N ASN A 4 -36.69 61.82 33.98
CA ASN A 4 -35.39 62.30 33.49
C ASN A 4 -34.33 62.29 34.60
N GLU A 5 -34.70 62.62 35.84
CA GLU A 5 -33.77 62.57 36.99
C GLU A 5 -33.35 61.13 37.33
N SER A 6 -34.29 60.17 37.28
CA SER A 6 -33.98 58.74 37.51
C SER A 6 -33.11 58.15 36.39
N LEU A 7 -33.31 58.57 35.14
CA LEU A 7 -32.50 58.18 33.99
C LEU A 7 -31.06 58.70 34.11
N GLU A 8 -30.91 59.97 34.50
CA GLU A 8 -29.61 60.63 34.69
C GLU A 8 -28.79 59.94 35.78
N ILE A 9 -29.44 59.56 36.90
CA ILE A 9 -28.80 58.79 37.99
C ILE A 9 -28.36 57.39 37.53
N LEU A 10 -29.15 56.70 36.71
CA LEU A 10 -28.81 55.36 36.23
C LEU A 10 -27.66 55.39 35.22
N VAL A 11 -27.64 56.38 34.32
CA VAL A 11 -26.52 56.55 33.38
C VAL A 11 -25.25 56.96 34.12
N GLN A 12 -25.35 57.83 35.12
CA GLN A 12 -24.22 58.24 35.96
C GLN A 12 -23.73 57.13 36.92
N LYS A 13 -24.51 56.07 37.14
CA LYS A 13 -24.07 54.88 37.88
C LYS A 13 -23.58 53.75 36.96
N SER A 14 -23.68 53.93 35.63
CA SER A 14 -23.35 52.90 34.66
C SER A 14 -21.87 52.92 34.29
N GLY A 15 -21.08 52.09 34.98
CA GLY A 15 -19.68 51.77 34.65
C GLY A 15 -18.88 52.91 34.03
N LEU A 16 -18.57 52.80 32.73
CA LEU A 16 -17.74 53.73 31.95
C LEU A 16 -18.23 55.19 31.89
N LEU A 17 -19.51 55.45 32.19
CA LEU A 17 -20.11 56.78 32.10
C LEU A 17 -20.19 57.49 33.46
N ALA A 18 -19.75 56.83 34.54
CA ALA A 18 -19.90 57.34 35.91
C ALA A 18 -19.03 58.57 36.21
N ASP A 19 -17.86 58.66 35.60
CA ASP A 19 -16.89 59.75 35.83
C ASP A 19 -17.07 60.95 34.88
N MET A 20 -18.13 60.96 34.07
CA MET A 20 -18.40 62.06 33.13
C MET A 20 -18.84 63.34 33.86
N ALA A 21 -18.36 64.49 33.38
CA ALA A 21 -18.78 65.79 33.91
C ALA A 21 -20.31 65.99 33.75
N PRO A 22 -21.03 66.58 34.73
CA PRO A 22 -22.49 66.68 34.73
C PRO A 22 -23.09 67.37 33.49
N ARG A 23 -22.38 68.35 32.89
CA ARG A 23 -22.82 69.00 31.64
C ARG A 23 -22.84 68.03 30.46
N SER A 24 -21.83 67.17 30.35
CA SER A 24 -21.69 66.18 29.27
C SER A 24 -22.74 65.09 29.38
N ILE A 25 -23.10 64.68 30.61
CA ILE A 25 -24.21 63.76 30.86
C ILE A 25 -25.53 64.40 30.40
N LYS A 26 -25.75 65.68 30.72
CA LYS A 26 -26.98 66.39 30.33
C LYS A 26 -27.14 66.53 28.81
N ASP A 27 -26.03 66.79 28.10
CA ASP A 27 -26.02 66.84 26.63
C ASP A 27 -26.22 65.45 25.99
N LEU A 28 -25.67 64.40 26.60
CA LEU A 28 -25.90 63.01 26.20
C LEU A 28 -27.36 62.60 26.42
N MET A 29 -27.96 62.96 27.56
CA MET A 29 -29.37 62.68 27.89
C MET A 29 -30.35 63.27 26.88
N ALA A 30 -30.02 64.41 26.26
CA ALA A 30 -30.87 65.01 25.23
C ALA A 30 -30.92 64.20 23.91
N ARG A 31 -30.01 63.23 23.71
CA ARG A 31 -29.82 62.49 22.45
C ARG A 31 -30.03 60.98 22.59
N ILE A 32 -30.18 60.48 23.81
CA ILE A 32 -30.48 59.06 24.07
C ILE A 32 -31.91 58.74 23.67
N ALA A 33 -32.09 57.62 22.98
CA ALA A 33 -33.39 57.02 22.75
C ALA A 33 -33.65 55.90 23.75
N VAL A 34 -34.75 55.98 24.50
CA VAL A 34 -35.21 54.89 25.36
C VAL A 34 -35.98 53.88 24.52
N GLN A 35 -35.58 52.62 24.58
CA GLN A 35 -36.18 51.51 23.85
C GLN A 35 -36.68 50.46 24.83
N THR A 36 -37.81 49.82 24.52
CA THR A 36 -38.39 48.75 25.33
C THR A 36 -38.38 47.46 24.53
N TYR A 37 -37.97 46.37 25.17
CA TYR A 37 -37.89 45.04 24.58
C TYR A 37 -38.71 44.06 25.41
N GLU A 38 -39.45 43.18 24.74
CA GLU A 38 -40.22 42.13 25.39
C GLU A 38 -39.33 41.00 25.89
N ALA A 39 -39.87 40.18 26.81
CA ALA A 39 -39.17 39.01 27.34
C ALA A 39 -38.71 38.07 26.21
N GLY A 40 -37.46 37.64 26.26
CA GLY A 40 -36.84 36.75 25.27
C GLY A 40 -36.29 37.45 24.02
N ALA A 41 -36.52 38.75 23.83
CA ALA A 41 -35.97 39.48 22.69
C ALA A 41 -34.44 39.60 22.76
N PHE A 42 -33.76 39.43 21.62
CA PHE A 42 -32.33 39.71 21.48
C PHE A 42 -32.12 41.21 21.27
N ILE A 43 -31.26 41.81 22.11
CA ILE A 43 -30.97 43.25 22.10
C ILE A 43 -29.72 43.52 21.25
N VAL A 44 -28.71 42.66 21.38
CA VAL A 44 -27.55 42.59 20.49
C VAL A 44 -27.18 41.14 20.27
N THR A 45 -26.66 40.79 19.09
CA THR A 45 -26.23 39.41 18.79
C THR A 45 -24.73 39.36 18.56
N GLU A 46 -24.08 38.32 19.09
CA GLU A 46 -22.65 38.05 18.89
C GLU A 46 -22.31 38.07 17.38
N GLY A 47 -21.20 38.73 17.03
CA GLY A 47 -20.74 38.88 15.66
C GLY A 47 -21.42 39.99 14.85
N GLU A 48 -22.55 40.56 15.27
CA GLU A 48 -23.19 41.70 14.58
C GLU A 48 -22.31 42.95 14.65
N ILE A 49 -22.50 43.88 13.70
CA ILE A 49 -21.78 45.16 13.76
C ILE A 49 -22.38 46.02 14.87
N GLY A 50 -21.54 46.46 15.82
CA GLY A 50 -21.95 47.32 16.91
C GLY A 50 -22.02 48.78 16.50
N ASP A 51 -23.22 49.36 16.54
CA ASP A 51 -23.50 50.74 16.15
C ASP A 51 -23.98 51.62 17.33
N ALA A 52 -24.10 51.04 18.52
CA ALA A 52 -24.57 51.69 19.75
C ALA A 52 -24.19 50.89 21.01
N ALA A 53 -24.13 51.56 22.16
CA ALA A 53 -24.06 50.94 23.49
C ALA A 53 -25.40 51.13 24.22
N TYR A 54 -25.64 50.29 25.24
CA TYR A 54 -26.93 50.25 25.93
C TYR A 54 -26.73 50.30 27.44
N VAL A 55 -27.48 51.19 28.11
CA VAL A 55 -27.60 51.20 29.57
C VAL A 55 -28.95 50.61 29.94
N LEU A 56 -28.95 49.56 30.78
CA LEU A 56 -30.17 48.93 31.25
C LEU A 56 -30.87 49.82 32.28
N LEU A 57 -32.14 50.17 32.03
CA LEU A 57 -32.90 51.10 32.89
C LEU A 57 -33.89 50.38 33.79
N GLU A 58 -34.58 49.38 33.25
CA GLU A 58 -35.58 48.57 33.96
C GLU A 58 -35.53 47.13 33.43
N GLY A 59 -35.79 46.15 34.31
CA GLY A 59 -35.75 44.72 33.98
C GLY A 59 -34.34 44.13 34.03
N SER A 60 -34.16 42.90 33.53
CA SER A 60 -32.87 42.19 33.55
C SER A 60 -32.59 41.49 32.23
N VAL A 61 -31.31 41.43 31.84
CA VAL A 61 -30.86 40.82 30.59
C VAL A 61 -29.81 39.76 30.87
N GLN A 62 -29.68 38.79 29.98
CA GLN A 62 -28.72 37.70 30.04
C GLN A 62 -27.73 37.82 28.89
N VAL A 63 -26.44 37.82 29.21
CA VAL A 63 -25.36 37.76 28.23
C VAL A 63 -25.10 36.29 27.92
N LEU A 64 -25.11 35.93 26.65
CA LEU A 64 -24.96 34.59 26.12
C LEU A 64 -23.72 34.55 25.22
N GLY A 65 -22.88 33.52 25.40
CA GLY A 65 -21.77 33.22 24.51
C GLY A 65 -22.08 31.99 23.68
N SER A 66 -21.62 31.98 22.42
CA SER A 66 -21.75 30.81 21.56
C SER A 66 -20.68 29.76 21.88
N LYS A 67 -21.08 28.49 22.01
CA LYS A 67 -20.17 27.36 21.94
C LYS A 67 -19.94 26.94 20.47
N PRO A 68 -18.84 26.25 20.16
CA PRO A 68 -18.53 25.77 18.80
C PRO A 68 -19.59 24.82 18.20
N ASP A 69 -20.44 24.21 19.03
CA ASP A 69 -21.56 23.35 18.64
C ASP A 69 -22.86 24.13 18.32
N GLY A 70 -22.83 25.46 18.46
CA GLY A 70 -23.98 26.35 18.23
C GLY A 70 -24.91 26.50 19.43
N GLU A 71 -24.61 25.90 20.58
CA GLU A 71 -25.40 26.04 21.80
C GLU A 71 -25.03 27.33 22.57
N TRP A 72 -26.04 28.09 23.02
CA TRP A 72 -25.83 29.35 23.75
C TRP A 72 -25.71 29.10 25.25
N VAL A 73 -24.64 29.59 25.87
CA VAL A 73 -24.44 29.46 27.33
C VAL A 73 -24.53 30.83 28.01
N PRO A 74 -25.27 30.94 29.14
CA PRO A 74 -25.27 32.14 29.96
C PRO A 74 -23.89 32.44 30.52
N LEU A 75 -23.35 33.60 30.14
CA LEU A 75 -22.08 34.12 30.66
C LEU A 75 -22.30 35.02 31.87
N ALA A 76 -23.35 35.85 31.83
CA ALA A 76 -23.68 36.78 32.91
C ALA A 76 -25.16 37.18 32.87
N ARG A 77 -25.67 37.68 34.00
CA ARG A 77 -26.96 38.36 34.10
C ARG A 77 -26.70 39.80 34.53
N LEU A 78 -27.30 40.76 33.82
CA LEU A 78 -27.14 42.18 34.07
C LEU A 78 -28.46 42.77 34.60
N GLU A 79 -28.33 43.67 35.56
CA GLU A 79 -29.41 44.35 36.27
C GLU A 79 -29.42 45.86 35.97
N PRO A 80 -30.48 46.61 36.31
CA PRO A 80 -30.59 48.04 36.00
C PRO A 80 -29.39 48.85 36.48
N GLY A 81 -28.87 49.71 35.59
CA GLY A 81 -27.62 50.47 35.76
C GLY A 81 -26.42 49.87 35.02
N ALA A 82 -26.50 48.63 34.51
CA ALA A 82 -25.40 48.02 33.75
C ALA A 82 -25.27 48.61 32.32
N LEU A 83 -24.03 48.86 31.88
CA LEU A 83 -23.68 49.21 30.51
C LEU A 83 -23.24 47.94 29.75
N PHE A 84 -23.71 47.76 28.51
CA PHE A 84 -23.29 46.65 27.64
C PHE A 84 -23.26 47.05 26.15
N GLY A 85 -22.44 46.34 25.38
CA GLY A 85 -22.24 46.57 23.94
C GLY A 85 -21.18 47.61 23.59
N GLU A 86 -20.57 48.23 24.59
CA GLU A 86 -19.53 49.26 24.51
C GLU A 86 -18.21 48.76 23.93
N GLN A 87 -17.86 47.48 24.12
CA GLN A 87 -16.61 46.90 23.60
C GLN A 87 -16.53 46.96 22.07
N ALA A 88 -17.66 46.78 21.36
CA ALA A 88 -17.69 46.87 19.90
C ALA A 88 -17.40 48.30 19.39
N LEU A 89 -17.50 49.29 20.27
CA LEU A 89 -17.27 50.70 19.99
C LEU A 89 -15.88 51.17 20.44
N ILE A 90 -15.04 50.37 21.12
CA ILE A 90 -13.75 50.84 21.68
C ILE A 90 -12.58 50.04 21.08
N GLY A 91 -11.58 50.74 20.51
CA GLY A 91 -10.29 50.17 20.06
C GLY A 91 -10.12 49.96 18.54
N ARG A 92 -8.90 49.61 18.09
CA ARG A 92 -8.57 49.32 16.66
C ARG A 92 -9.20 48.02 16.11
N ALA A 93 -9.81 47.22 16.98
CA ALA A 93 -10.66 46.07 16.64
C ALA A 93 -12.15 46.45 16.64
N ALA A 94 -12.49 47.71 16.37
CA ALA A 94 -13.87 48.19 16.32
C ALA A 94 -14.68 47.45 15.25
N GLY A 95 -15.88 47.02 15.63
CA GLY A 95 -16.85 46.59 14.64
C GLY A 95 -17.85 45.59 15.15
N ARG A 96 -17.44 44.48 15.79
CA ARG A 96 -18.36 43.35 16.04
C ARG A 96 -18.67 43.11 17.51
N ARG A 97 -19.91 42.72 17.82
CA ARG A 97 -20.37 42.37 19.16
C ARG A 97 -19.65 41.10 19.64
N ALA A 98 -19.09 41.15 20.85
CA ALA A 98 -18.35 40.02 21.44
C ALA A 98 -19.26 38.95 22.06
N ALA A 99 -20.54 39.25 22.28
CA ALA A 99 -21.51 38.32 22.86
C ALA A 99 -22.94 38.72 22.48
N THR A 100 -23.88 37.78 22.61
CA THR A 100 -25.32 37.99 22.43
C THR A 100 -25.93 38.44 23.76
N VAL A 101 -26.85 39.40 23.77
CA VAL A 101 -27.59 39.82 24.97
C VAL A 101 -29.08 39.67 24.75
N ARG A 102 -29.75 38.93 25.64
CA ARG A 102 -31.18 38.61 25.55
C ARG A 102 -31.95 39.14 26.77
N ALA A 103 -33.11 39.74 26.56
CA ALA A 103 -34.01 40.15 27.62
C ALA A 103 -34.58 38.92 28.38
N ILE A 104 -34.49 38.92 29.72
CA ILE A 104 -35.05 37.83 30.55
C ILE A 104 -36.56 38.04 30.80
N GLY A 105 -36.96 39.30 31.00
CA GLY A 105 -38.34 39.77 31.08
C GLY A 105 -38.52 41.04 30.22
N PRO A 106 -39.65 41.75 30.27
CA PRO A 106 -39.75 43.06 29.63
C PRO A 106 -38.68 44.00 30.19
N VAL A 107 -37.85 44.59 29.33
CA VAL A 107 -36.74 45.47 29.71
C VAL A 107 -36.83 46.82 29.01
N LYS A 108 -36.39 47.87 29.69
CA LYS A 108 -36.14 49.17 29.07
C LYS A 108 -34.65 49.48 29.09
N VAL A 109 -34.14 49.93 27.95
CA VAL A 109 -32.73 50.30 27.78
C VAL A 109 -32.62 51.71 27.21
N ALA A 110 -31.62 52.46 27.65
CA ALA A 110 -31.17 53.69 27.02
C ALA A 110 -30.16 53.32 25.94
N ARG A 111 -30.50 53.54 24.66
CA ARG A 111 -29.60 53.31 23.54
C ARG A 111 -28.79 54.58 23.27
N ILE A 112 -27.46 54.45 23.30
CA ILE A 112 -26.49 55.49 23.02
C ILE A 112 -25.81 55.18 21.68
N GLY A 113 -26.06 56.00 20.65
CA GLY A 113 -25.45 55.79 19.34
C GLY A 113 -23.92 55.89 19.38
N ALA A 114 -23.22 55.15 18.53
CA ALA A 114 -21.75 55.11 18.53
C ALA A 114 -21.11 56.51 18.45
N ALA A 115 -21.60 57.38 17.56
CA ALA A 115 -21.09 58.74 17.42
C ALA A 115 -21.25 59.55 18.72
N ASP A 116 -22.41 59.44 19.39
CA ASP A 116 -22.66 60.14 20.65
C ASP A 116 -21.86 59.53 21.81
N PHE A 117 -21.66 58.19 21.81
CA PHE A 117 -20.81 57.48 22.78
C PHE A 117 -19.34 57.89 22.66
N HIS A 118 -18.83 58.03 21.44
CA HIS A 118 -17.47 58.50 21.18
C HIS A 118 -17.29 59.99 21.49
N ASN A 119 -18.26 60.83 21.14
CA ASN A 119 -18.23 62.26 21.46
C ASN A 119 -18.26 62.51 22.98
N ALA A 120 -18.91 61.62 23.73
CA ALA A 120 -18.97 61.64 25.19
C ALA A 120 -17.63 61.26 25.87
N LEU A 121 -16.75 60.50 25.20
CA LEU A 121 -15.50 59.95 25.75
C LEU A 121 -14.28 60.33 24.88
N PRO A 122 -13.63 61.50 25.09
CA PRO A 122 -12.55 61.97 24.23
C PRO A 122 -11.26 61.13 24.32
N ALA A 123 -10.55 61.06 23.19
CA ALA A 123 -9.48 60.09 22.86
C ALA A 123 -8.23 60.04 23.77
N ASN A 124 -8.07 60.96 24.72
CA ASN A 124 -6.86 61.06 25.57
C ASN A 124 -7.10 60.71 27.05
N HIS A 125 -8.16 59.97 27.37
CA HIS A 125 -8.36 59.52 28.74
C HIS A 125 -7.29 58.47 29.09
N ARG A 126 -6.47 58.75 30.12
CA ARG A 126 -5.45 57.85 30.76
C ARG A 126 -5.92 56.39 30.93
N PHE A 127 -7.23 56.23 31.00
CA PHE A 127 -8.00 55.01 31.13
C PHE A 127 -7.94 54.04 29.94
N LEU A 128 -7.65 54.48 28.69
CA LEU A 128 -7.52 53.55 27.55
C LEU A 128 -6.23 52.71 27.60
N GLN A 129 -5.15 53.23 28.21
CA GLN A 129 -3.93 52.46 28.46
C GLN A 129 -4.10 51.52 29.66
N GLU A 130 -4.69 51.99 30.76
CA GLU A 130 -4.99 51.14 31.91
C GLU A 130 -5.96 50.00 31.56
N LEU A 131 -6.88 50.18 30.59
CA LEU A 131 -7.76 49.11 30.09
C LEU A 131 -7.05 48.09 29.18
N VAL A 132 -6.03 48.49 28.42
CA VAL A 132 -5.20 47.54 27.65
C VAL A 132 -4.33 46.73 28.61
N ASP A 133 -3.72 47.37 29.61
CA ASP A 133 -2.88 46.70 30.60
C ASP A 133 -3.71 45.80 31.54
N LEU A 134 -4.89 46.25 31.98
CA LEU A 134 -5.83 45.44 32.75
C LEU A 134 -6.40 44.30 31.90
N GLY A 135 -6.65 44.55 30.62
CA GLY A 135 -7.09 43.56 29.64
C GLY A 135 -6.03 42.47 29.41
N GLU A 136 -4.75 42.84 29.26
CA GLU A 136 -3.64 41.90 29.15
C GLU A 136 -3.40 41.13 30.45
N ALA A 137 -3.45 41.79 31.61
CA ALA A 137 -3.28 41.13 32.90
C ALA A 137 -4.43 40.14 33.19
N GLN A 138 -5.68 40.53 32.93
CA GLN A 138 -6.85 39.64 33.05
C GLN A 138 -6.83 38.52 32.01
N MET A 139 -6.35 38.78 30.79
CA MET A 139 -6.17 37.76 29.75
C MET A 139 -5.07 36.76 30.15
N ARG A 140 -3.94 37.22 30.71
CA ARG A 140 -2.86 36.36 31.24
C ARG A 140 -3.35 35.49 32.39
N GLU A 141 -4.07 36.07 33.36
CA GLU A 141 -4.63 35.33 34.49
C GLU A 141 -5.68 34.31 34.03
N ARG A 142 -6.54 34.69 33.09
CA ARG A 142 -7.55 33.80 32.50
C ARG A 142 -6.92 32.66 31.69
N LEU A 143 -5.90 32.94 30.88
CA LEU A 143 -5.19 31.93 30.07
C LEU A 143 -4.32 31.00 30.94
N ALA A 144 -3.66 31.52 31.98
CA ALA A 144 -2.98 30.68 32.97
C ALA A 144 -3.96 29.74 33.69
N LYS A 145 -5.18 30.19 33.98
CA LYS A 145 -6.22 29.33 34.58
C LYS A 145 -6.83 28.32 33.60
N GLN A 146 -6.73 28.54 32.28
CA GLN A 146 -7.46 27.77 31.26
C GLN A 146 -6.56 26.93 30.33
N SER A 147 -5.25 27.16 30.32
CA SER A 147 -4.29 26.42 29.47
C SER A 147 -3.11 25.87 30.28
N LEU A 148 -2.92 24.56 30.13
CA LEU A 148 -1.76 23.82 30.67
C LEU A 148 -0.43 24.39 30.18
N LEU A 149 -0.36 24.76 28.90
CA LEU A 149 0.84 25.34 28.28
C LEU A 149 1.17 26.70 28.90
N PHE A 150 0.17 27.58 29.08
CA PHE A 150 0.41 28.89 29.66
C PHE A 150 0.85 28.78 31.12
N ARG A 151 0.31 27.83 31.89
CA ARG A 151 0.82 27.53 33.24
C ARG A 151 2.26 27.05 33.23
N ALA A 152 2.61 26.15 32.32
CA ALA A 152 3.98 25.64 32.17
C ALA A 152 4.99 26.73 31.72
N LEU A 153 4.54 27.68 30.90
CA LEU A 153 5.33 28.85 30.49
C LEU A 153 5.50 29.88 31.61
N LEU A 154 4.59 29.90 32.59
CA LEU A 154 4.53 30.89 33.68
C LEU A 154 4.93 30.31 35.05
N SER A 155 5.33 29.03 35.15
CA SER A 155 5.52 28.29 36.41
C SER A 155 6.81 28.57 37.20
N SER A 156 7.59 29.62 36.88
CA SER A 156 8.77 29.96 37.68
C SER A 156 8.39 30.70 38.97
N GLU A 157 8.73 30.15 40.13
CA GLU A 157 8.54 30.77 41.45
C GLU A 157 9.07 32.21 41.51
N GLY A 158 8.18 33.18 41.79
CA GLY A 158 8.53 34.56 42.08
C GLY A 158 7.63 35.58 41.38
N GLU A 159 6.51 35.96 42.03
CA GLU A 159 5.45 36.88 41.56
C GLU A 159 5.91 38.32 41.17
N LYS A 160 7.21 38.63 41.13
CA LYS A 160 7.72 39.96 40.73
C LYS A 160 8.85 39.97 39.70
N GLU A 161 9.42 38.81 39.37
CA GLU A 161 10.42 38.67 38.30
C GLU A 161 10.05 37.55 37.31
N ALA A 162 8.75 37.20 37.24
CA ALA A 162 8.19 36.20 36.33
C ALA A 162 8.41 36.62 34.86
N PHE A 163 9.56 36.23 34.34
CA PHE A 163 10.00 36.11 32.95
C PHE A 163 9.28 37.04 31.97
N ASP A 164 9.98 38.11 31.60
CA ASP A 164 9.76 38.76 30.31
C ASP A 164 9.91 37.68 29.23
N LEU A 165 8.78 37.17 28.72
CA LEU A 165 8.75 36.20 27.63
C LEU A 165 9.40 36.80 26.36
N ASN A 166 9.66 38.12 26.35
CA ASN A 166 10.08 38.91 25.20
C ASN A 166 9.25 38.53 23.96
N ALA A 167 7.96 38.28 24.21
CA ALA A 167 7.03 37.74 23.25
C ALA A 167 6.33 38.90 22.56
N GLU A 168 6.34 38.88 21.24
CA GLU A 168 5.60 39.85 20.43
C GLU A 168 4.17 39.37 20.27
N ILE A 169 3.18 40.25 20.49
CA ILE A 169 1.79 39.97 20.12
C ILE A 169 1.65 40.19 18.63
N VAL A 170 1.44 39.11 17.89
CA VAL A 170 1.25 39.11 16.45
C VAL A 170 -0.19 38.74 16.11
N THR A 171 -0.72 39.33 15.04
CA THR A 171 -2.07 39.03 14.55
C THR A 171 -1.98 38.58 13.09
N PHE A 172 -2.71 37.51 12.76
CA PHE A 172 -2.80 36.94 11.42
C PHE A 172 -4.26 36.97 10.98
N ASP A 173 -4.52 37.51 9.79
CA ASP A 173 -5.85 37.45 9.20
C ASP A 173 -6.12 36.06 8.61
N ARG A 174 -7.41 35.72 8.45
CA ARG A 174 -7.81 34.45 7.84
C ARG A 174 -7.12 34.24 6.48
N GLY A 175 -6.49 33.09 6.32
CA GLY A 175 -5.74 32.70 5.12
C GLY A 175 -4.27 33.11 5.13
N GLN A 176 -3.81 33.88 6.12
CA GLN A 176 -2.41 34.24 6.28
C GLN A 176 -1.63 33.08 6.93
N ALA A 177 -0.45 32.77 6.39
CA ALA A 177 0.44 31.78 6.98
C ALA A 177 1.15 32.37 8.20
N LEU A 178 1.24 31.57 9.27
CA LEU A 178 2.09 31.83 10.43
C LEU A 178 3.55 31.51 10.08
N PHE A 179 3.77 30.42 9.32
CA PHE A 179 5.03 30.01 8.70
C PHE A 179 4.78 28.94 7.63
N TYR A 180 5.75 28.73 6.73
CA TYR A 180 5.68 27.73 5.66
C TYR A 180 6.59 26.52 5.89
N GLN A 181 6.20 25.38 5.33
CA GLN A 181 7.03 24.18 5.30
C GLN A 181 8.39 24.45 4.63
N GLY A 182 9.48 24.01 5.26
CA GLY A 182 10.85 24.21 4.80
C GLY A 182 11.51 25.50 5.29
N GLU A 183 10.77 26.43 5.89
CA GLU A 183 11.34 27.63 6.50
C GLU A 183 12.11 27.27 7.79
N PRO A 184 13.22 27.96 8.11
CA PRO A 184 13.92 27.77 9.38
C PRO A 184 12.99 28.01 10.57
N SER A 185 13.01 27.11 11.56
CA SER A 185 12.23 27.30 12.78
C SER A 185 12.95 28.25 13.73
N ASP A 186 12.46 29.48 13.83
CA ASP A 186 13.08 30.57 14.59
C ASP A 186 12.24 31.09 15.76
N ALA A 187 10.96 30.69 15.85
CA ALA A 187 10.03 31.10 16.90
C ALA A 187 8.92 30.05 17.12
N VAL A 188 8.29 30.11 18.30
CA VAL A 188 7.06 29.39 18.63
C VAL A 188 5.90 30.38 18.69
N PHE A 189 4.77 30.02 18.10
CA PHE A 189 3.54 30.80 18.16
C PHE A 189 2.57 30.17 19.16
N VAL A 190 2.21 30.90 20.21
CA VAL A 190 1.21 30.47 21.19
C VAL A 190 -0.08 31.24 20.93
N LEU A 191 -1.14 30.55 20.50
CA LEU A 191 -2.40 31.18 20.13
C LEU A 191 -3.14 31.70 21.36
N VAL A 192 -3.52 32.96 21.31
CA VAL A 192 -4.29 33.69 22.33
C VAL A 192 -5.77 33.70 21.96
N SER A 193 -6.08 33.84 20.68
CA SER A 193 -7.43 33.80 20.12
C SER A 193 -7.39 33.32 18.67
N GLY A 194 -8.50 32.76 18.18
CA GLY A 194 -8.61 32.25 16.81
C GLY A 194 -8.10 30.81 16.65
N SER A 195 -8.11 30.32 15.41
CA SER A 195 -7.70 28.96 15.06
C SER A 195 -6.77 28.96 13.85
N ALA A 196 -5.82 28.02 13.82
CA ALA A 196 -4.90 27.81 12.72
C ALA A 196 -4.89 26.33 12.27
N GLY A 197 -4.98 26.12 10.96
CA GLY A 197 -4.82 24.82 10.31
C GLY A 197 -3.35 24.54 9.99
N VAL A 198 -2.89 23.33 10.27
CA VAL A 198 -1.54 22.84 9.94
C VAL A 198 -1.66 21.89 8.76
N TYR A 199 -0.91 22.16 7.69
CA TYR A 199 -0.97 21.45 6.41
C TYR A 199 0.39 20.82 6.06
N THR A 200 0.37 19.62 5.51
CA THR A 200 1.54 18.98 4.89
C THR A 200 1.37 18.96 3.37
N ASP A 201 2.41 19.33 2.63
CA ASP A 201 2.42 19.23 1.17
C ASP A 201 3.01 17.87 0.72
N ASN A 202 2.19 17.06 0.05
CA ASN A 202 2.59 15.83 -0.63
C ASN A 202 2.27 15.97 -2.13
N GLU A 203 3.29 16.06 -2.98
CA GLU A 203 3.15 16.16 -4.44
C GLU A 203 2.28 17.35 -4.93
N GLY A 204 2.23 18.45 -4.18
CA GLY A 204 1.51 19.68 -4.55
C GLY A 204 0.06 19.73 -4.09
N GLN A 205 -0.39 18.80 -3.22
CA GLN A 205 -1.70 18.86 -2.59
C GLN A 205 -1.58 19.11 -1.07
N PRO A 206 -2.03 20.27 -0.57
CA PRO A 206 -2.00 20.57 0.86
C PRO A 206 -3.05 19.74 1.60
N GLN A 207 -2.60 18.87 2.49
CA GLN A 207 -3.46 18.04 3.34
C GLN A 207 -3.49 18.61 4.76
N LEU A 208 -4.68 18.93 5.28
CA LEU A 208 -4.85 19.36 6.69
C LEU A 208 -4.53 18.19 7.63
N VAL A 209 -3.53 18.37 8.50
CA VAL A 209 -3.05 17.34 9.44
C VAL A 209 -3.41 17.62 10.89
N ALA A 210 -3.58 18.89 11.29
CA ALA A 210 -3.99 19.27 12.63
C ALA A 210 -4.66 20.65 12.64
N ARG A 211 -5.49 20.91 13.65
CA ARG A 211 -6.05 22.24 13.94
C ARG A 211 -5.64 22.67 15.34
N ILE A 212 -5.09 23.88 15.44
CA ILE A 212 -4.58 24.50 16.67
C ILE A 212 -5.53 25.63 17.07
N GLU A 213 -5.94 25.66 18.33
CA GLU A 213 -6.87 26.64 18.89
C GLU A 213 -6.20 27.52 19.95
N ALA A 214 -6.93 28.53 20.42
CA ALA A 214 -6.50 29.39 21.51
C ALA A 214 -6.08 28.58 22.75
N GLY A 215 -4.93 28.93 23.33
CA GLY A 215 -4.32 28.22 24.45
C GLY A 215 -3.25 27.20 24.07
N GLN A 216 -3.01 26.97 22.77
CA GLN A 216 -2.04 25.99 22.25
C GLN A 216 -0.89 26.64 21.49
N CYS A 217 0.18 25.87 21.20
CA CYS A 217 1.31 26.35 20.41
C CYS A 217 1.51 25.60 19.09
N VAL A 218 2.22 26.26 18.16
CA VAL A 218 2.66 25.68 16.90
C VAL A 218 4.06 26.20 16.52
N GLY A 219 4.90 25.31 15.98
CA GLY A 219 6.27 25.61 15.55
C GLY A 219 7.36 25.06 16.49
N GLU A 220 6.99 24.58 17.67
CA GLU A 220 7.86 24.05 18.71
C GLU A 220 8.73 22.87 18.25
N ARG A 221 8.16 21.98 17.41
CA ARG A 221 8.85 20.77 16.96
C ARG A 221 10.13 21.04 16.16
N GLY A 222 10.10 22.02 15.27
CA GLY A 222 11.27 22.37 14.47
C GLY A 222 12.41 22.93 15.34
N LEU A 223 12.06 23.72 16.36
CA LEU A 223 13.02 24.23 17.33
C LEU A 223 13.63 23.13 18.22
N LEU A 224 12.80 22.21 18.74
CA LEU A 224 13.26 21.10 19.60
C LEU A 224 14.19 20.15 18.84
N ARG A 225 13.86 19.83 17.59
CA ARG A 225 14.65 18.92 16.74
C ARG A 225 15.80 19.61 15.98
N ARG A 226 15.86 20.94 16.02
CA ARG A 226 16.79 21.78 15.25
C ARG A 226 16.67 21.54 13.74
N GLU A 227 15.43 21.45 13.28
CA GLU A 227 15.04 21.22 11.89
C GLU A 227 14.21 22.40 11.36
N ALA A 228 14.05 22.48 10.04
CA ALA A 228 13.10 23.40 9.42
C ALA A 228 11.64 23.00 9.73
N HIS A 229 10.70 23.93 9.57
CA HIS A 229 9.28 23.65 9.74
C HIS A 229 8.86 22.51 8.81
N ALA A 230 8.45 21.39 9.37
CA ALA A 230 8.06 20.22 8.58
C ALA A 230 6.62 20.32 8.01
N ASN A 231 5.86 21.35 8.36
CA ASN A 231 4.49 21.63 7.88
C ASN A 231 4.28 23.13 7.72
N THR A 232 3.24 23.53 6.98
CA THR A 232 2.78 24.92 6.85
C THR A 232 1.64 25.19 7.84
N ALA A 233 1.65 26.31 8.56
CA ALA A 233 0.58 26.72 9.47
C ALA A 233 -0.16 27.94 8.91
N ILE A 234 -1.48 27.88 8.75
CA ILE A 234 -2.31 28.93 8.16
C ILE A 234 -3.46 29.29 9.11
N ALA A 235 -3.68 30.58 9.35
CA ALA A 235 -4.79 31.07 10.14
C ALA A 235 -6.14 30.72 9.45
N GLU A 236 -6.99 29.92 10.09
CA GLU A 236 -8.31 29.57 9.58
C GLU A 236 -9.36 30.62 9.99
N ASP A 237 -9.14 31.27 11.13
CA ASP A 237 -9.82 32.48 11.61
C ASP A 237 -8.81 33.61 11.82
N ARG A 238 -9.27 34.80 12.28
CA ARG A 238 -8.33 35.84 12.73
C ARG A 238 -7.63 35.35 13.99
N VAL A 239 -6.32 35.11 13.89
CA VAL A 239 -5.49 34.59 14.97
C VAL A 239 -4.75 35.72 15.65
N THR A 240 -4.79 35.76 16.97
CA THR A 240 -3.84 36.54 17.79
C THR A 240 -2.94 35.54 18.50
N ALA A 241 -1.63 35.72 18.44
CA ALA A 241 -0.68 34.80 19.05
C ALA A 241 0.49 35.56 19.71
N PHE A 242 1.08 34.97 20.74
CA PHE A 242 2.39 35.34 21.23
C PHE A 242 3.46 34.66 20.37
N ARG A 243 4.31 35.45 19.71
CA ARG A 243 5.51 34.95 19.03
C ARG A 243 6.67 34.99 20.01
N ILE A 244 7.10 33.82 20.48
CA ILE A 244 8.22 33.65 21.40
C ILE A 244 9.47 33.31 20.57
N PRO A 245 10.56 34.13 20.64
CA PRO A 245 11.82 33.82 19.97
C PRO A 245 12.38 32.44 20.35
N GLY A 246 12.97 31.73 19.40
CA GLY A 246 13.38 30.34 19.56
C GLY A 246 14.47 30.12 20.61
N ASP A 247 15.44 31.03 20.69
CA ASP A 247 16.47 31.04 21.74
C ASP A 247 15.84 31.16 23.14
N ARG A 248 14.88 32.08 23.28
CA ARG A 248 14.14 32.29 24.52
C ARG A 248 13.27 31.09 24.89
N PHE A 249 12.61 30.48 23.91
CA PHE A 249 11.81 29.27 24.10
C PHE A 249 12.67 28.09 24.55
N MET A 250 13.85 27.90 23.96
CA MET A 250 14.78 26.84 24.36
C MET A 250 15.34 27.05 25.77
N ASP A 251 15.57 28.30 26.16
CA ASP A 251 15.94 28.67 27.53
C ASP A 251 14.83 28.33 28.55
N LEU A 252 13.57 28.64 28.22
CA LEU A 252 12.40 28.28 29.03
C LEU A 252 12.25 26.76 29.13
N HIS A 253 12.38 26.05 28.01
CA HIS A 253 12.36 24.59 27.97
C HIS A 253 13.48 23.98 28.83
N ALA A 254 14.68 24.54 28.85
CA ALA A 254 15.76 24.03 29.70
C ALA A 254 15.49 24.23 31.21
N ARG A 255 14.78 25.30 31.59
CA ARG A 255 14.61 25.71 33.00
C ARG A 255 13.29 25.28 33.64
N SER A 256 12.23 25.06 32.86
CA SER A 256 10.90 24.65 33.35
C SER A 256 10.70 23.15 33.16
N PRO A 257 10.72 22.34 34.23
CA PRO A 257 10.32 20.93 34.17
C PRO A 257 8.90 20.76 33.63
N GLU A 258 7.96 21.63 34.02
CA GLU A 258 6.56 21.54 33.58
C GLU A 258 6.42 21.74 32.08
N LEU A 259 7.21 22.66 31.49
CA LEU A 259 7.23 22.89 30.05
C LEU A 259 7.87 21.73 29.29
N ARG A 260 8.93 21.10 29.85
CA ARG A 260 9.55 19.90 29.26
C ARG A 260 8.57 18.75 29.21
N ASP A 261 7.89 18.48 30.32
CA ASP A 261 6.94 17.39 30.43
C ASP A 261 5.77 17.59 29.46
N TYR A 262 5.25 18.82 29.37
CA TYR A 262 4.20 19.17 28.40
C TYR A 262 4.64 18.98 26.94
N LEU A 263 5.85 19.44 26.57
CA LEU A 263 6.35 19.34 25.19
C LEU A 263 6.73 17.90 24.81
N GLN A 264 7.31 17.12 25.73
CA GLN A 264 7.56 15.68 25.51
C GLN A 264 6.25 14.93 25.28
N SER A 265 5.21 15.26 26.04
CA SER A 265 3.87 14.72 25.84
C SER A 265 3.29 15.08 24.46
N LEU A 266 3.49 16.31 23.98
CA LEU A 266 3.10 16.70 22.62
C LEU A 266 3.91 15.98 21.54
N GLU A 267 5.22 15.77 21.72
CA GLU A 267 6.04 15.01 20.78
C GLU A 267 5.57 13.56 20.65
N ARG A 268 5.30 12.89 21.77
CA ARG A 268 4.73 11.53 21.78
C ARG A 268 3.38 11.47 21.04
N ILE A 269 2.52 12.47 21.22
CA ILE A 269 1.24 12.54 20.50
C ILE A 269 1.47 12.74 18.99
N HIS A 270 2.47 13.53 18.61
CA HIS A 270 2.80 13.75 17.20
C HIS A 270 3.37 12.53 16.48
N GLU A 271 3.98 11.60 17.22
CA GLU A 271 4.49 10.31 16.74
C GLU A 271 3.37 9.28 16.51
N LEU A 272 2.18 9.50 17.08
CA LEU A 272 1.04 8.63 16.86
C LEU A 272 0.51 8.75 15.42
N PRO A 273 0.09 7.63 14.81
CA PRO A 273 -0.40 7.59 13.44
C PRO A 273 -1.67 8.41 13.25
N ARG A 274 -1.65 9.30 12.26
CA ARG A 274 -2.73 10.27 11.99
C ARG A 274 -3.74 9.69 11.00
N ARG A 275 -4.89 9.21 11.48
CA ARG A 275 -6.06 8.89 10.65
C ARG A 275 -7.05 10.05 10.73
N GLY A 276 -7.28 10.73 9.60
CA GLY A 276 -8.07 11.96 9.56
C GLY A 276 -7.29 13.17 10.09
N PHE A 277 -8.00 14.20 10.56
CA PHE A 277 -7.39 15.36 11.22
C PHE A 277 -7.68 15.34 12.72
N VAL A 278 -6.80 15.97 13.49
CA VAL A 278 -6.85 15.98 14.96
C VAL A 278 -7.12 17.39 15.46
N THR A 279 -8.06 17.52 16.40
CA THR A 279 -8.26 18.72 17.22
C THR A 279 -7.72 18.44 18.62
N GLN A 280 -6.94 19.34 19.19
CA GLN A 280 -6.37 19.18 20.52
C GLN A 280 -6.89 20.26 21.46
N PHE A 281 -7.09 19.94 22.74
CA PHE A 281 -7.44 20.92 23.78
C PHE A 281 -7.02 20.41 25.16
N ALA A 282 -7.01 21.31 26.15
CA ALA A 282 -6.78 20.94 27.55
C ALA A 282 -8.05 20.29 28.13
N GLY A 283 -7.91 19.12 28.74
CA GLY A 283 -9.01 18.36 29.34
C GLY A 283 -8.65 17.83 30.72
N GLN A 284 -9.56 17.04 31.30
CA GLN A 284 -9.31 16.28 32.51
C GLN A 284 -9.53 14.79 32.28
N PHE A 285 -8.60 13.96 32.76
CA PHE A 285 -8.70 12.50 32.72
C PHE A 285 -8.31 11.94 34.09
N LEU A 286 -9.21 11.16 34.70
CA LEU A 286 -9.06 10.62 36.07
C LEU A 286 -8.73 11.70 37.12
N GLY A 287 -9.33 12.88 37.01
CA GLY A 287 -9.11 14.02 37.90
C GLY A 287 -7.76 14.72 37.72
N ARG A 288 -6.95 14.31 36.74
CA ARG A 288 -5.68 14.95 36.36
C ARG A 288 -5.88 15.79 35.10
N GLU A 289 -5.15 16.88 34.99
CA GLU A 289 -5.15 17.69 33.77
C GLU A 289 -4.40 16.93 32.66
N CYS A 290 -4.97 16.90 31.46
CA CYS A 290 -4.42 16.14 30.34
C CYS A 290 -4.53 16.91 29.02
N ILE A 291 -3.71 16.53 28.05
CA ILE A 291 -3.85 16.92 26.65
C ILE A 291 -4.85 15.95 26.03
N THR A 292 -6.00 16.46 25.60
CA THR A 292 -7.04 15.68 24.93
C THR A 292 -6.96 15.91 23.43
N SER A 293 -6.83 14.82 22.66
CA SER A 293 -6.81 14.81 21.19
C SER A 293 -8.07 14.13 20.66
N VAL A 294 -8.85 14.84 19.85
CA VAL A 294 -10.02 14.30 19.16
C VAL A 294 -9.67 14.03 17.71
N TYR A 295 -9.68 12.75 17.34
CA TYR A 295 -9.49 12.28 15.97
C TYR A 295 -10.83 12.30 15.25
N HIS A 296 -10.90 13.05 14.15
CA HIS A 296 -12.07 13.11 13.27
C HIS A 296 -11.89 12.12 12.11
N LEU A 297 -12.57 10.97 12.21
CA LEU A 297 -12.40 9.83 11.31
C LEU A 297 -13.49 9.81 10.22
N PRO A 298 -13.25 9.11 9.08
CA PRO A 298 -14.26 8.96 8.04
C PRO A 298 -15.60 8.38 8.55
N ARG A 299 -16.71 8.76 7.91
CA ARG A 299 -18.08 8.32 8.26
C ARG A 299 -18.58 8.79 9.63
N GLY A 300 -18.08 9.91 10.16
CA GLY A 300 -18.60 10.53 11.40
C GLY A 300 -18.15 9.87 12.70
N ARG A 301 -17.17 8.96 12.64
CA ARG A 301 -16.56 8.37 13.84
C ARG A 301 -15.62 9.38 14.52
N ARG A 302 -15.57 9.36 15.84
CA ARG A 302 -14.65 10.17 16.64
C ARG A 302 -13.84 9.26 17.55
N ALA A 303 -12.59 9.61 17.83
CA ALA A 303 -11.84 8.97 18.91
C ALA A 303 -11.23 10.06 19.79
N VAL A 304 -11.23 9.84 21.10
CA VAL A 304 -10.74 10.76 22.11
C VAL A 304 -9.54 10.10 22.77
N ALA A 305 -8.35 10.67 22.59
CA ALA A 305 -7.16 10.27 23.29
C ALA A 305 -6.83 11.29 24.38
N SER A 306 -6.45 10.82 25.57
CA SER A 306 -6.04 11.67 26.68
C SER A 306 -4.63 11.27 27.12
N HIS A 307 -3.76 12.26 27.28
CA HIS A 307 -2.39 12.05 27.74
C HIS A 307 -2.06 13.03 28.86
N VAL A 308 -1.59 12.51 30.00
CA VAL A 308 -1.26 13.33 31.18
C VAL A 308 0.21 13.75 31.12
N PRO A 309 0.53 15.05 31.06
CA PRO A 309 1.91 15.53 31.06
C PRO A 309 2.72 15.02 32.26
N GLY A 310 3.96 14.57 32.02
CA GLY A 310 4.88 14.09 33.06
C GLY A 310 4.59 12.67 33.56
N GLU A 311 3.56 12.01 33.04
CA GLU A 311 3.22 10.63 33.38
C GLU A 311 3.19 9.75 32.13
N SER A 312 3.67 8.50 32.25
CA SER A 312 3.44 7.46 31.23
C SER A 312 1.99 6.95 31.30
N LEU A 313 0.99 7.84 31.31
CA LEU A 313 -0.43 7.53 31.33
C LEU A 313 -1.07 7.94 30.00
N HIS A 314 -1.58 6.95 29.28
CA HIS A 314 -2.23 7.09 27.98
C HIS A 314 -3.61 6.47 28.01
N HIS A 315 -4.58 7.14 27.39
CA HIS A 315 -5.93 6.64 27.22
C HIS A 315 -6.44 6.93 25.83
N LEU A 316 -7.20 6.00 25.26
CA LEU A 316 -7.94 6.18 24.01
C LEU A 316 -9.33 5.58 24.16
N GLU A 317 -10.34 6.30 23.68
CA GLU A 317 -11.72 5.85 23.60
C GLU A 317 -12.31 6.19 22.23
N VAL A 318 -12.92 5.21 21.55
CA VAL A 318 -13.55 5.39 20.23
C VAL A 318 -15.05 5.58 20.39
N GLN A 319 -15.54 6.74 19.98
CA GLN A 319 -16.96 7.11 19.99
C GLN A 319 -17.55 6.99 18.57
N VAL A 320 -18.60 6.19 18.41
CA VAL A 320 -19.33 6.06 17.14
C VAL A 320 -20.64 6.83 17.26
N SER A 321 -20.81 7.94 16.51
CA SER A 321 -22.07 8.66 16.53
C SER A 321 -23.12 7.95 15.67
N GLY A 322 -24.29 7.67 16.25
CA GLY A 322 -25.50 7.37 15.48
C GLY A 322 -25.90 5.90 15.32
N ASP A 323 -25.27 4.96 16.02
CA ASP A 323 -25.67 3.55 15.98
C ASP A 323 -26.19 3.04 17.32
N LYS A 324 -27.22 2.20 17.28
CA LYS A 324 -27.82 1.51 18.43
C LYS A 324 -26.89 0.46 19.07
N ASP A 325 -25.62 0.43 18.68
CA ASP A 325 -24.56 -0.43 19.24
C ASP A 325 -24.12 -0.02 20.65
N SER A 326 -24.64 1.10 21.20
CA SER A 326 -24.47 1.47 22.61
C SER A 326 -25.10 0.49 23.62
N LEU A 327 -25.62 -0.65 23.16
CA LEU A 327 -26.17 -1.75 23.96
C LEU A 327 -25.50 -3.11 23.67
N GLU A 328 -24.41 -3.18 22.89
CA GLU A 328 -23.60 -4.39 22.83
C GLU A 328 -22.81 -4.55 24.15
N SER A 329 -22.86 -5.73 24.76
CA SER A 329 -22.04 -6.05 25.92
C SER A 329 -20.55 -5.93 25.57
N VAL A 330 -19.84 -5.04 26.27
CA VAL A 330 -18.38 -4.90 26.16
C VAL A 330 -17.67 -5.88 27.09
N GLU A 331 -16.51 -6.37 26.65
CA GLU A 331 -15.62 -7.22 27.44
C GLU A 331 -14.37 -6.44 27.82
N GLU A 332 -13.97 -6.57 29.09
CA GLU A 332 -12.85 -5.84 29.68
C GLU A 332 -11.72 -6.79 30.06
N HIS A 333 -10.51 -6.44 29.63
CA HIS A 333 -9.29 -7.18 29.93
C HIS A 333 -8.30 -6.26 30.64
N ARG A 334 -7.65 -6.75 31.68
CA ARG A 334 -6.67 -6.00 32.48
C ARG A 334 -5.39 -6.79 32.67
N PHE A 335 -4.29 -6.08 32.74
CA PHE A 335 -2.99 -6.59 33.17
C PHE A 335 -2.36 -5.60 34.14
N ALA A 336 -1.79 -6.09 35.24
CA ALA A 336 -1.07 -5.26 36.20
C ALA A 336 0.19 -5.99 36.66
N ASN A 337 1.31 -5.25 36.67
CA ASN A 337 2.55 -5.66 37.32
C ASN A 337 2.95 -4.56 38.31
N LEU A 338 2.67 -4.82 39.59
CA LEU A 338 2.85 -3.84 40.67
C LEU A 338 4.32 -3.51 40.95
N ASP A 339 5.22 -4.47 40.73
CA ASP A 339 6.67 -4.28 40.96
C ASP A 339 7.30 -3.33 39.94
N LEU A 340 6.72 -3.23 38.74
CA LEU A 340 7.17 -2.37 37.65
C LEU A 340 6.29 -1.12 37.45
N GLY A 341 5.25 -0.93 38.27
CA GLY A 341 4.31 0.19 38.14
C GLY A 341 3.49 0.18 36.85
N ILE A 342 3.33 -0.98 36.21
CA ILE A 342 2.62 -1.13 34.93
C ILE A 342 1.17 -1.52 35.19
N GLU A 343 0.24 -0.77 34.60
CA GLU A 343 -1.19 -1.09 34.60
C GLU A 343 -1.78 -0.85 33.21
N ARG A 344 -2.35 -1.88 32.59
CA ARG A 344 -2.89 -1.82 31.25
C ARG A 344 -4.31 -2.37 31.23
N LYS A 345 -5.17 -1.73 30.44
CA LYS A 345 -6.58 -2.09 30.29
C LYS A 345 -6.98 -1.98 28.83
N ILE A 346 -7.71 -2.97 28.33
CA ILE A 346 -8.32 -3.00 26.99
C ILE A 346 -9.81 -3.31 27.14
N VAL A 347 -10.64 -2.61 26.38
CA VAL A 347 -12.09 -2.82 26.28
C VAL A 347 -12.45 -3.11 24.83
N VAL A 348 -13.14 -4.22 24.59
CA VAL A 348 -13.58 -4.64 23.26
C VAL A 348 -15.09 -4.88 23.20
N SER A 349 -15.68 -4.79 22.01
CA SER A 349 -17.04 -5.29 21.77
C SER A 349 -17.09 -6.82 21.69
N ARG A 350 -18.29 -7.42 21.66
CA ARG A 350 -18.49 -8.87 21.45
C ARG A 350 -17.87 -9.42 20.16
N SER A 351 -17.73 -8.57 19.14
CA SER A 351 -17.06 -8.93 17.88
C SER A 351 -15.53 -8.75 17.93
N GLY A 352 -14.99 -8.39 19.09
CA GLY A 352 -13.56 -8.16 19.33
C GLY A 352 -13.08 -6.77 18.91
N LYS A 353 -13.97 -5.85 18.53
CA LYS A 353 -13.57 -4.50 18.08
C LYS A 353 -13.01 -3.70 19.25
N LEU A 354 -11.85 -3.07 19.07
CA LEU A 354 -11.22 -2.25 20.12
C LEU A 354 -12.02 -0.96 20.35
N VAL A 355 -12.58 -0.81 21.55
CA VAL A 355 -13.44 0.32 21.96
C VAL A 355 -12.67 1.32 22.80
N SER A 356 -11.91 0.84 23.79
CA SER A 356 -11.08 1.69 24.64
C SER A 356 -9.81 0.97 25.08
N LEU A 357 -8.76 1.72 25.39
CA LEU A 357 -7.58 1.24 26.08
C LEU A 357 -7.04 2.30 27.05
N THR A 358 -6.42 1.84 28.13
CA THR A 358 -5.71 2.66 29.11
C THR A 358 -4.37 2.00 29.42
N ALA A 359 -3.29 2.77 29.45
CA ALA A 359 -1.95 2.28 29.70
C ALA A 359 -1.22 3.19 30.67
N ARG A 360 -0.69 2.61 31.74
CA ARG A 360 0.21 3.22 32.71
C ARG A 360 1.56 2.51 32.65
N GLY A 361 2.63 3.28 32.44
CA GLY A 361 3.98 2.78 32.13
C GLY A 361 4.22 2.67 30.62
N GLU A 362 5.48 2.49 30.22
CA GLU A 362 5.86 2.34 28.81
C GLU A 362 5.19 1.10 28.20
N TRP A 363 4.69 1.23 26.97
CA TRP A 363 4.06 0.13 26.23
C TRP A 363 4.40 0.24 24.75
N ASP A 364 5.33 -0.60 24.31
CA ASP A 364 5.91 -0.55 22.96
C ASP A 364 4.87 -0.70 21.84
N GLU A 365 3.75 -1.40 22.09
CA GLU A 365 2.67 -1.64 21.10
C GLU A 365 1.57 -0.57 21.06
N LEU A 366 1.70 0.46 21.90
CA LEU A 366 0.68 1.49 22.02
C LEU A 366 0.38 2.19 20.67
N PRO A 367 1.37 2.54 19.82
CA PRO A 367 1.11 3.14 18.51
C PRO A 367 0.28 2.24 17.58
N GLU A 368 0.57 0.93 17.52
CA GLU A 368 -0.13 -0.03 16.66
C GLU A 368 -1.57 -0.25 17.13
N LEU A 369 -1.79 -0.33 18.45
CA LEU A 369 -3.12 -0.46 19.03
C LEU A 369 -3.97 0.80 18.79
N PHE A 370 -3.33 1.98 18.79
CA PHE A 370 -3.98 3.22 18.36
C PHE A 370 -4.42 3.15 16.89
N VAL A 371 -3.57 2.68 15.96
CA VAL A 371 -3.98 2.46 14.55
C VAL A 371 -5.17 1.53 14.47
N LEU A 372 -5.10 0.39 15.17
CA LEU A 372 -6.14 -0.63 15.14
C LEU A 372 -7.48 -0.06 15.62
N ALA A 373 -7.48 0.71 16.71
CA ALA A 373 -8.66 1.38 17.24
C ALA A 373 -9.23 2.42 16.25
N LEU A 374 -8.37 3.29 15.70
CA LEU A 374 -8.79 4.34 14.75
C LEU A 374 -9.35 3.73 13.46
N ASP A 375 -8.76 2.66 12.93
CA ASP A 375 -9.26 1.94 11.75
C ASP A 375 -10.52 1.10 12.05
N GLY A 376 -10.85 0.91 13.33
CA GLY A 376 -12.00 0.11 13.76
C GLY A 376 -11.75 -1.40 13.64
N GLY A 377 -10.49 -1.80 13.76
CA GLY A 377 -10.03 -3.18 13.76
C GLY A 377 -10.44 -3.96 15.01
N GLN A 378 -10.24 -5.27 14.95
CA GLN A 378 -10.64 -6.21 16.00
C GLN A 378 -9.41 -6.91 16.58
N LEU A 379 -9.37 -7.01 17.90
CA LEU A 379 -8.50 -7.93 18.62
C LEU A 379 -9.16 -9.32 18.66
N ARG A 380 -8.37 -10.34 18.34
CA ARG A 380 -8.82 -11.73 18.36
C ARG A 380 -8.88 -12.27 19.80
N PRO A 381 -9.71 -13.28 20.09
CA PRO A 381 -9.79 -13.87 21.44
C PRO A 381 -8.46 -14.30 22.03
N TRP A 382 -7.53 -14.80 21.21
CA TRP A 382 -6.19 -15.19 21.66
C TRP A 382 -5.29 -13.98 22.01
N GLN A 383 -5.46 -12.82 21.37
CA GLN A 383 -4.73 -11.59 21.71
C GLN A 383 -5.20 -11.05 23.06
N LEU A 384 -6.50 -11.16 23.32
CA LEU A 384 -7.09 -10.74 24.60
C LEU A 384 -6.68 -11.68 25.74
N ALA A 385 -6.57 -12.98 25.47
CA ALA A 385 -6.02 -13.95 26.41
C ALA A 385 -4.52 -13.71 26.69
N ALA A 386 -3.71 -13.49 25.65
CA ALA A 386 -2.29 -13.18 25.79
C ALA A 386 -2.06 -11.86 26.56
N PHE A 387 -2.88 -10.85 26.29
CA PHE A 387 -2.85 -9.57 26.99
C PHE A 387 -3.15 -9.73 28.48
N ALA A 388 -4.16 -10.54 28.84
CA ALA A 388 -4.50 -10.78 30.24
C ALA A 388 -3.34 -11.46 31.02
N GLU A 389 -2.53 -12.28 30.36
CA GLU A 389 -1.41 -12.98 30.99
C GLU A 389 -0.09 -12.18 30.99
N THR A 390 0.17 -11.39 29.96
CA THR A 390 1.51 -10.82 29.69
C THR A 390 1.54 -9.29 29.62
N GLY A 391 0.38 -8.64 29.57
CA GLY A 391 0.25 -7.20 29.36
C GLY A 391 0.48 -6.75 27.93
N SER A 392 0.78 -7.68 27.02
CA SER A 392 1.07 -7.44 25.62
C SER A 392 -0.01 -8.06 24.74
N THR A 393 -0.43 -7.35 23.70
CA THR A 393 -1.31 -7.90 22.65
C THR A 393 -0.54 -8.59 21.53
N THR A 394 0.80 -8.49 21.55
CA THR A 394 1.72 -9.12 20.61
C THR A 394 2.38 -10.34 21.24
N PHE A 395 1.90 -11.51 20.83
CA PHE A 395 2.79 -12.64 20.54
C PHE A 395 2.67 -12.91 19.05
N GLU A 396 3.83 -13.20 18.42
CA GLU A 396 4.06 -13.54 17.01
C GLU A 396 2.72 -13.77 16.28
N ALA A 397 2.25 -12.76 15.52
CA ALA A 397 0.90 -12.78 14.96
C ALA A 397 0.67 -14.13 14.24
N PRO A 398 -0.35 -14.94 14.61
CA PRO A 398 -0.77 -16.02 13.75
C PRO A 398 -1.21 -15.32 12.47
N PRO A 399 -0.55 -15.61 11.34
CA PRO A 399 -1.04 -15.09 10.08
C PRO A 399 -2.49 -15.53 9.96
N THR A 400 -3.33 -14.60 9.50
CA THR A 400 -4.73 -14.88 9.16
C THR A 400 -4.81 -16.27 8.54
N PHE A 401 -5.54 -17.17 9.19
CA PHE A 401 -5.75 -18.53 8.71
C PHE A 401 -6.23 -18.49 7.25
N PHE A 402 -5.32 -18.72 6.30
CA PHE A 402 -5.71 -19.00 4.93
C PHE A 402 -6.09 -20.47 4.87
N VAL A 403 -7.29 -20.77 5.33
CA VAL A 403 -7.93 -22.06 5.05
C VAL A 403 -8.48 -21.99 3.64
N GLY A 404 -7.69 -22.44 2.65
CA GLY A 404 -8.18 -22.66 1.30
C GLY A 404 -7.12 -22.54 0.21
N GLU A 405 -7.35 -23.26 -0.89
CA GLU A 405 -6.57 -23.16 -2.12
C GLU A 405 -6.83 -21.82 -2.84
N GLU A 406 -6.23 -20.74 -2.32
CA GLU A 406 -6.33 -19.40 -2.92
C GLU A 406 -5.78 -19.40 -4.35
N ILE A 407 -6.50 -18.76 -5.27
CA ILE A 407 -6.02 -18.43 -6.60
C ILE A 407 -5.03 -17.26 -6.49
N VAL A 408 -3.75 -17.53 -6.71
CA VAL A 408 -2.69 -16.51 -6.68
C VAL A 408 -2.63 -15.75 -8.00
N CYS A 409 -2.80 -16.44 -9.13
CA CYS A 409 -2.92 -15.80 -10.44
C CYS A 409 -4.36 -15.92 -10.94
N THR A 410 -5.16 -14.87 -10.78
CA THR A 410 -6.55 -14.85 -11.25
C THR A 410 -6.67 -15.05 -12.77
N CYS A 411 -5.75 -14.48 -13.54
CA CYS A 411 -5.78 -14.59 -15.00
C CYS A 411 -5.61 -16.04 -15.49
N MET A 412 -4.70 -16.78 -14.86
CA MET A 412 -4.36 -18.14 -15.24
C MET A 412 -5.02 -19.20 -14.36
N GLN A 413 -5.89 -18.76 -13.42
CA GLN A 413 -6.51 -19.60 -12.39
C GLN A 413 -5.50 -20.46 -11.60
N ILE A 414 -4.26 -19.98 -11.45
CA ILE A 414 -3.19 -20.72 -10.77
C ILE A 414 -3.36 -20.57 -9.26
N ARG A 415 -3.51 -21.71 -8.60
CA ARG A 415 -3.65 -21.81 -7.15
C ARG A 415 -2.29 -21.75 -6.47
N ARG A 416 -2.31 -21.34 -5.20
CA ARG A 416 -1.14 -21.24 -4.34
C ARG A 416 -0.34 -22.55 -4.29
N ARG A 417 -1.02 -23.69 -4.27
CA ARG A 417 -0.41 -25.03 -4.30
C ARG A 417 0.51 -25.26 -5.50
N THR A 418 0.07 -24.91 -6.70
CA THR A 418 0.86 -25.11 -7.93
C THR A 418 2.15 -24.32 -7.92
N ILE A 419 2.12 -23.08 -7.39
CA ILE A 419 3.32 -22.27 -7.21
C ILE A 419 4.23 -22.87 -6.13
N ARG A 420 3.67 -23.40 -5.03
CA ARG A 420 4.45 -24.11 -4.00
C ARG A 420 5.19 -25.33 -4.56
N GLU A 421 4.50 -26.15 -5.34
CA GLU A 421 5.09 -27.33 -6.01
C GLU A 421 6.21 -26.92 -6.98
N ALA A 422 6.06 -25.81 -7.71
CA ALA A 422 7.12 -25.26 -8.55
C ALA A 422 8.35 -24.84 -7.73
N ILE A 423 8.15 -24.17 -6.59
CA ILE A 423 9.23 -23.74 -5.70
C ILE A 423 9.96 -24.95 -5.09
N LEU A 424 9.22 -25.95 -4.59
CA LEU A 424 9.80 -27.20 -4.08
C LEU A 424 10.59 -27.96 -5.15
N ALA A 425 10.14 -27.86 -6.40
CA ALA A 425 10.85 -28.40 -7.55
C ALA A 425 12.03 -27.51 -8.02
N GLY A 426 12.42 -26.49 -7.27
CA GLY A 426 13.64 -25.69 -7.48
C GLY A 426 13.45 -24.38 -8.23
N CYS A 427 12.22 -23.90 -8.46
CA CYS A 427 12.01 -22.55 -8.98
C CYS A 427 12.32 -21.51 -7.89
N ASN A 428 13.37 -20.72 -8.07
CA ASN A 428 13.82 -19.68 -7.12
C ASN A 428 13.65 -18.24 -7.63
N THR A 429 13.15 -18.05 -8.86
CA THR A 429 12.83 -16.73 -9.45
C THR A 429 11.38 -16.67 -9.93
N ALA A 430 10.85 -15.45 -10.05
CA ALA A 430 9.48 -15.24 -10.54
C ALA A 430 9.35 -15.70 -12.01
N GLU A 431 10.43 -15.57 -12.77
CA GLU A 431 10.58 -16.07 -14.13
C GLU A 431 10.51 -17.60 -14.15
N ALA A 432 11.28 -18.30 -13.31
CA ALA A 432 11.24 -19.76 -13.25
C ALA A 432 9.87 -20.30 -12.81
N VAL A 433 9.16 -19.59 -11.91
CA VAL A 433 7.78 -19.91 -11.54
C VAL A 433 6.85 -19.68 -12.73
N ARG A 434 6.94 -18.52 -13.39
CA ARG A 434 6.15 -18.20 -14.59
C ARG A 434 6.37 -19.21 -15.70
N ASP A 435 7.60 -19.61 -15.98
CA ASP A 435 7.90 -20.54 -17.07
C ASP A 435 7.34 -21.95 -16.76
N ARG A 436 7.28 -22.32 -15.48
CA ARG A 436 6.77 -23.62 -15.04
C ARG A 436 5.25 -23.70 -14.89
N CYS A 437 4.60 -22.68 -14.33
CA CYS A 437 3.16 -22.72 -14.02
C CYS A 437 2.36 -21.62 -14.71
N ARG A 438 2.99 -20.80 -15.56
CA ARG A 438 2.39 -19.67 -16.29
C ARG A 438 1.84 -18.56 -15.40
N ALA A 439 1.99 -18.63 -14.07
CA ALA A 439 1.56 -17.57 -13.18
C ALA A 439 2.35 -16.27 -13.47
N GLY A 440 1.64 -15.17 -13.69
CA GLY A 440 2.25 -13.88 -14.03
C GLY A 440 2.49 -13.65 -15.53
N SER A 441 2.17 -14.62 -16.40
CA SER A 441 2.28 -14.47 -17.86
C SER A 441 1.25 -13.53 -18.46
N ALA A 442 0.11 -13.31 -17.78
CA ALA A 442 -1.03 -12.54 -18.28
C ALA A 442 -0.92 -11.03 -18.00
N CYS A 443 -1.32 -10.58 -16.80
CA CYS A 443 -1.31 -9.16 -16.41
C CYS A 443 -0.15 -8.79 -15.47
N GLY A 444 0.59 -9.78 -14.96
CA GLY A 444 1.65 -9.56 -13.97
C GLY A 444 1.19 -9.16 -12.56
N ALA A 445 -0.12 -8.98 -12.30
CA ALA A 445 -0.63 -8.55 -10.99
C ALA A 445 -0.34 -9.54 -9.86
N CYS A 446 -0.13 -10.81 -10.18
CA CYS A 446 0.26 -11.83 -9.20
C CYS A 446 1.77 -11.89 -8.97
N LEU A 447 2.60 -11.16 -9.73
CA LEU A 447 4.06 -11.16 -9.55
C LEU A 447 4.50 -10.68 -8.16
N PRO A 448 3.89 -9.64 -7.54
CA PRO A 448 4.18 -9.30 -6.15
C PRO A 448 3.92 -10.46 -5.19
N ARG A 449 2.77 -11.14 -5.31
CA ARG A 449 2.44 -12.33 -4.51
C ARG A 449 3.34 -13.52 -4.79
N ILE A 450 3.74 -13.74 -6.05
CA ILE A 450 4.70 -14.79 -6.42
C ILE A 450 6.08 -14.48 -5.82
N ARG A 451 6.52 -13.23 -5.87
CA ARG A 451 7.79 -12.78 -5.26
C ARG A 451 7.75 -12.91 -3.73
N GLU A 452 6.64 -12.55 -3.12
CA GLU A 452 6.36 -12.81 -1.70
C GLU A 452 6.46 -14.31 -1.41
N MET A 453 5.76 -15.16 -2.18
CA MET A 453 5.86 -16.61 -2.05
C MET A 453 7.26 -17.16 -2.31
N LEU A 454 8.07 -16.49 -3.13
CA LEU A 454 9.44 -16.87 -3.44
C LEU A 454 10.45 -16.43 -2.38
N GLY A 455 10.12 -15.53 -1.46
CA GLY A 455 11.01 -15.06 -0.40
C GLY A 455 12.33 -14.47 -0.92
N LYS A 456 13.35 -14.36 -0.06
CA LYS A 456 14.71 -13.96 -0.47
C LYS A 456 15.32 -15.07 -1.35
N SER A 457 15.58 -14.77 -2.61
CA SER A 457 15.82 -15.71 -3.73
C SER A 457 17.16 -16.48 -3.71
N ALA A 458 17.90 -16.49 -2.60
CA ALA A 458 19.26 -17.05 -2.52
C ALA A 458 19.44 -18.24 -1.54
N TRP A 459 18.38 -18.72 -0.86
CA TRP A 459 18.51 -19.74 0.19
C TRP A 459 18.08 -21.15 -0.25
N THR A 460 18.78 -22.16 0.25
CA THR A 460 18.63 -23.57 -0.17
C THR A 460 17.35 -24.17 0.43
N PRO A 461 16.45 -24.75 -0.38
CA PRO A 461 15.29 -25.47 0.14
C PRO A 461 15.69 -26.76 0.87
N VAL A 462 15.11 -26.98 2.04
CA VAL A 462 15.38 -28.14 2.90
C VAL A 462 14.10 -28.83 3.34
N ARG A 463 14.23 -30.10 3.72
CA ARG A 463 13.17 -30.91 4.31
C ARG A 463 13.64 -31.45 5.65
N VAL A 464 12.76 -31.38 6.65
CA VAL A 464 13.01 -31.97 7.97
C VAL A 464 12.73 -33.47 7.89
N ILE A 465 13.76 -34.28 8.10
CA ILE A 465 13.71 -35.74 8.01
C ILE A 465 13.45 -36.41 9.36
N GLU A 466 13.77 -35.72 10.46
CA GLU A 466 13.66 -36.28 11.81
C GLU A 466 13.46 -35.16 12.83
N ALA A 467 12.69 -35.44 13.89
CA ALA A 467 12.50 -34.59 15.06
C ALA A 467 12.66 -35.44 16.33
N ILE A 468 13.58 -35.05 17.21
CA ILE A 468 14.00 -35.84 18.38
C ILE A 468 13.74 -35.00 19.63
N ASP A 469 12.97 -35.53 20.59
CA ASP A 469 12.79 -34.91 21.90
C ASP A 469 14.10 -34.99 22.71
N VAL A 470 14.66 -33.83 23.08
CA VAL A 470 15.94 -33.72 23.78
C VAL A 470 15.73 -33.46 25.28
N ALA A 471 14.76 -32.61 25.62
CA ALA A 471 14.35 -32.29 26.98
C ALA A 471 12.92 -31.72 26.96
N HIS A 472 12.30 -31.46 28.11
CA HIS A 472 10.94 -30.94 28.17
C HIS A 472 10.82 -29.60 27.41
N GLY A 473 10.05 -29.60 26.33
CA GLY A 473 9.88 -28.44 25.46
C GLY A 473 11.11 -28.12 24.59
N ILE A 474 12.03 -29.07 24.36
CA ILE A 474 13.22 -28.88 23.51
C ILE A 474 13.36 -30.07 22.54
N ARG A 475 13.46 -29.80 21.24
CA ARG A 475 13.61 -30.80 20.17
C ARG A 475 14.78 -30.49 19.26
N ALA A 476 15.47 -31.52 18.80
CA ALA A 476 16.40 -31.44 17.67
C ALA A 476 15.68 -31.75 16.36
N PHE A 477 15.93 -30.96 15.33
CA PHE A 477 15.40 -31.18 13.99
C PHE A 477 16.54 -31.42 13.01
N ARG A 478 16.47 -32.51 12.25
CA ARG A 478 17.45 -32.84 11.20
C ARG A 478 16.91 -32.47 9.84
N LEU A 479 17.66 -31.66 9.09
CA LEU A 479 17.27 -31.11 7.80
C LEU A 479 18.24 -31.52 6.69
N VAL A 480 17.71 -31.87 5.52
CA VAL A 480 18.51 -32.15 4.31
C VAL A 480 18.07 -31.28 3.13
N PRO A 481 19.00 -30.75 2.32
CA PRO A 481 18.66 -30.07 1.07
C PRO A 481 17.83 -30.93 0.11
N THR A 482 16.96 -30.30 -0.68
CA THR A 482 16.13 -31.02 -1.66
C THR A 482 16.87 -31.35 -2.95
N LYS A 483 17.85 -30.54 -3.37
CA LYS A 483 18.62 -30.71 -4.61
C LYS A 483 20.13 -30.49 -4.49
N GLU A 484 20.58 -29.71 -3.51
CA GLU A 484 21.99 -29.29 -3.37
C GLU A 484 22.78 -30.19 -2.39
N LYS A 485 24.11 -30.07 -2.42
CA LYS A 485 24.97 -30.70 -1.39
C LYS A 485 24.93 -29.87 -0.10
N ILE A 486 25.12 -30.52 1.05
CA ILE A 486 25.20 -29.86 2.35
C ILE A 486 26.49 -29.04 2.41
N ALA A 487 26.37 -27.77 2.81
CA ALA A 487 27.50 -26.88 2.98
C ALA A 487 28.29 -27.27 4.26
N PRO A 488 29.63 -27.26 4.21
CA PRO A 488 30.44 -27.48 5.40
C PRO A 488 30.22 -26.34 6.41
N ALA A 489 30.18 -26.68 7.70
CA ALA A 489 30.02 -25.71 8.79
C ALA A 489 31.09 -25.95 9.86
N LYS A 490 31.60 -24.88 10.47
CA LYS A 490 32.45 -24.96 11.66
C LYS A 490 31.58 -25.07 12.92
N PRO A 491 32.06 -25.71 13.99
CA PRO A 491 31.36 -25.73 15.29
C PRO A 491 31.07 -24.32 15.78
N GLY A 492 29.87 -24.09 16.32
CA GLY A 492 29.44 -22.77 16.80
C GLY A 492 28.83 -21.84 15.75
N GLN A 493 28.93 -22.17 14.46
CA GLN A 493 28.18 -21.43 13.43
C GLN A 493 26.67 -21.67 13.52
N HIS A 494 25.91 -20.67 13.09
CA HIS A 494 24.46 -20.75 13.00
C HIS A 494 23.99 -20.70 11.54
N VAL A 495 22.75 -21.11 11.35
CA VAL A 495 21.99 -20.99 10.10
C VAL A 495 20.71 -20.24 10.38
N VAL A 496 20.19 -19.54 9.38
CA VAL A 496 18.85 -18.96 9.47
C VAL A 496 17.89 -19.88 8.75
N LEU A 497 16.89 -20.37 9.46
CA LEU A 497 15.78 -21.08 8.87
C LEU A 497 14.69 -20.10 8.48
N GLN A 498 14.19 -20.24 7.26
CA GLN A 498 13.06 -19.50 6.76
C GLN A 498 11.94 -20.50 6.43
N ALA A 499 10.81 -20.40 7.11
CA ALA A 499 9.66 -21.27 6.87
C ALA A 499 8.46 -20.46 6.40
N GLN A 500 7.69 -21.00 5.45
CA GLN A 500 6.41 -20.39 5.07
C GLN A 500 5.35 -20.85 6.07
N ILE A 501 5.09 -20.03 7.08
CA ILE A 501 4.12 -20.30 8.14
C ILE A 501 2.87 -19.46 7.85
N ASP A 502 1.74 -20.14 7.67
CA ASP A 502 0.42 -19.54 7.41
C ASP A 502 0.42 -18.46 6.30
N GLY A 503 1.32 -18.58 5.32
CA GLY A 503 1.39 -17.71 4.14
C GLY A 503 2.44 -16.61 4.19
N GLN A 504 3.12 -16.41 5.32
CA GLN A 504 4.24 -15.47 5.48
C GLN A 504 5.56 -16.21 5.65
N TRP A 505 6.67 -15.57 5.29
CA TRP A 505 8.00 -16.09 5.57
C TRP A 505 8.45 -15.64 6.95
N VAL A 506 8.68 -16.60 7.84
CA VAL A 506 9.22 -16.34 9.18
C VAL A 506 10.65 -16.85 9.23
N GLU A 507 11.58 -16.02 9.70
CA GLU A 507 13.01 -16.31 9.77
C GLU A 507 13.45 -16.46 11.23
N ARG A 508 14.22 -17.50 11.57
CA ARG A 508 14.83 -17.65 12.88
C ARG A 508 16.27 -18.21 12.77
N PRO A 509 17.25 -17.58 13.42
CA PRO A 509 18.60 -18.13 13.53
C PRO A 509 18.64 -19.30 14.52
N TYR A 510 19.39 -20.34 14.19
CA TYR A 510 19.66 -21.48 15.05
C TYR A 510 21.11 -21.94 14.90
N THR A 511 21.79 -22.15 16.02
CA THR A 511 23.11 -22.79 16.03
C THR A 511 23.02 -24.20 15.46
N LEU A 512 24.00 -24.57 14.63
CA LEU A 512 24.14 -25.95 14.16
C LEU A 512 24.70 -26.80 15.29
N SER A 513 23.86 -27.69 15.85
CA SER A 513 24.21 -28.50 17.01
C SER A 513 24.97 -29.79 16.65
N ALA A 514 25.06 -30.15 15.36
CA ALA A 514 25.83 -31.31 14.89
C ALA A 514 26.75 -30.98 13.70
N PRO A 515 27.88 -31.70 13.55
CA PRO A 515 28.74 -31.57 12.37
C PRO A 515 28.02 -31.94 11.08
N THR A 516 28.15 -31.10 10.05
CA THR A 516 27.51 -31.33 8.75
C THR A 516 28.08 -32.54 7.99
N SER A 517 29.21 -33.10 8.43
CA SER A 517 29.78 -34.36 7.96
C SER A 517 28.85 -35.57 8.13
N LYS A 518 27.85 -35.47 9.01
CA LYS A 518 26.81 -36.51 9.19
C LYS A 518 25.77 -36.57 8.06
N GLY A 519 25.84 -35.66 7.08
CA GLY A 519 24.92 -35.66 5.94
C GLY A 519 23.56 -35.03 6.23
N TYR A 520 23.43 -34.23 7.29
CA TYR A 520 22.27 -33.37 7.59
C TYR A 520 22.71 -32.12 8.37
N TYR A 521 21.87 -31.09 8.38
CA TYR A 521 21.93 -30.01 9.37
C TYR A 521 21.12 -30.42 10.60
N GLU A 522 21.65 -30.22 11.80
CA GLU A 522 20.89 -30.39 13.06
C GLU A 522 20.76 -29.05 13.75
N VAL A 523 19.53 -28.68 14.11
CA VAL A 523 19.22 -27.48 14.87
C VAL A 523 18.41 -27.88 16.09
N THR A 524 18.75 -27.35 17.26
CA THR A 524 18.04 -27.64 18.51
C THR A 524 17.18 -26.44 18.90
N VAL A 525 15.87 -26.67 19.01
CA VAL A 525 14.87 -25.62 19.19
C VAL A 525 14.15 -25.82 20.51
N LYS A 526 14.16 -24.78 21.36
CA LYS A 526 13.30 -24.68 22.54
C LYS A 526 11.94 -24.13 22.13
N ARG A 527 10.85 -24.82 22.48
CA ARG A 527 9.48 -24.35 22.33
C ARG A 527 9.26 -23.14 23.25
N LEU A 528 9.04 -21.99 22.64
CA LEU A 528 8.59 -20.80 23.33
C LEU A 528 7.05 -20.78 23.32
N PRO A 529 6.39 -20.77 24.50
CA PRO A 529 4.95 -20.53 24.56
C PRO A 529 4.59 -19.26 23.79
N GLY A 530 3.64 -19.34 22.86
CA GLY A 530 3.26 -18.21 21.99
C GLY A 530 4.20 -17.90 20.83
N GLY A 531 5.37 -18.55 20.70
CA GLY A 531 6.29 -18.32 19.58
C GLY A 531 5.80 -19.01 18.30
N VAL A 532 5.60 -18.28 17.20
CA VAL A 532 5.03 -18.82 15.94
C VAL A 532 5.97 -19.84 15.27
N PHE A 533 7.27 -19.56 15.11
CA PHE A 533 8.19 -20.50 14.45
C PHE A 533 8.39 -21.78 15.28
N SER A 534 8.70 -21.66 16.57
CA SER A 534 8.95 -22.83 17.43
C SER A 534 7.69 -23.67 17.68
N THR A 535 6.53 -23.03 17.88
CA THR A 535 5.26 -23.76 18.05
C THR A 535 4.85 -24.44 16.75
N TRP A 536 4.97 -23.74 15.62
CA TRP A 536 4.70 -24.35 14.31
C TRP A 536 5.60 -25.56 14.06
N LEU A 537 6.90 -25.46 14.34
CA LEU A 537 7.86 -26.54 14.12
C LEU A 537 7.55 -27.78 14.97
N PHE A 538 7.01 -27.59 16.18
CA PHE A 538 6.64 -28.66 17.12
C PHE A 538 5.27 -29.30 16.82
N GLU A 539 4.27 -28.51 16.44
CA GLU A 539 2.86 -28.93 16.48
C GLU A 539 2.15 -28.89 15.13
N ARG A 540 2.53 -27.97 14.23
CA ARG A 540 1.77 -27.68 12.99
C ARG A 540 2.53 -28.00 11.71
N ARG A 541 3.84 -28.26 11.80
CA ARG A 541 4.69 -28.57 10.64
C ARG A 541 4.23 -29.86 9.97
N THR A 542 3.85 -29.75 8.70
CA THR A 542 3.58 -30.90 7.84
C THR A 542 4.86 -31.37 7.13
N PRO A 543 4.92 -32.63 6.64
CA PRO A 543 6.08 -33.13 5.89
C PRO A 543 6.41 -32.34 4.61
N ASP A 544 5.42 -31.68 4.01
CA ASP A 544 5.50 -30.87 2.80
C ASP A 544 5.74 -29.36 3.07
N ALA A 545 6.04 -29.00 4.33
CA ALA A 545 6.33 -27.63 4.70
C ALA A 545 7.48 -27.02 3.87
N LEU A 546 7.26 -25.79 3.39
CA LEU A 546 8.29 -25.00 2.71
C LEU A 546 9.26 -24.42 3.74
N ILE A 547 10.44 -25.05 3.86
CA ILE A 547 11.53 -24.60 4.71
C ILE A 547 12.77 -24.36 3.85
N ARG A 548 13.49 -23.29 4.14
CA ARG A 548 14.78 -22.95 3.55
C ARG A 548 15.81 -22.69 4.63
N ILE A 549 17.06 -22.84 4.27
CA ILE A 549 18.21 -22.63 5.14
C ILE A 549 19.20 -21.68 4.47
N SER A 550 19.77 -20.75 5.23
CA SER A 550 20.93 -19.97 4.79
C SER A 550 22.17 -20.86 4.66
N THR A 551 23.25 -20.34 4.07
CA THR A 551 24.58 -20.91 4.30
C THR A 551 24.97 -20.77 5.77
N PRO A 552 25.76 -21.70 6.34
CA PRO A 552 26.33 -21.54 7.68
C PRO A 552 27.10 -20.22 7.81
N GLN A 553 26.86 -19.49 8.89
CA GLN A 553 27.39 -18.15 9.14
C GLN A 553 27.68 -17.94 10.63
N GLY A 554 28.38 -16.85 10.96
CA GLY A 554 28.76 -16.50 12.33
C GLY A 554 30.20 -16.85 12.68
N ASP A 555 30.75 -16.08 13.62
CA ASP A 555 32.15 -16.13 14.06
C ASP A 555 32.33 -16.71 15.47
N PHE A 556 31.25 -17.17 16.12
CA PHE A 556 31.26 -17.83 17.44
C PHE A 556 31.82 -19.26 17.40
N THR A 557 32.91 -19.41 16.66
CA THR A 557 33.62 -20.67 16.46
C THR A 557 34.77 -20.80 17.46
N PRO A 558 35.02 -21.99 18.01
CA PRO A 558 36.13 -22.21 18.93
C PRO A 558 37.47 -21.90 18.24
N VAL A 559 38.30 -21.09 18.88
CA VAL A 559 39.65 -20.77 18.40
C VAL A 559 40.48 -22.06 18.31
N SER A 560 41.16 -22.26 17.19
CA SER A 560 42.07 -23.38 17.02
C SER A 560 43.39 -23.12 17.75
N GLY A 561 43.81 -24.02 18.63
CA GLY A 561 45.09 -23.87 19.34
C GLY A 561 45.22 -24.79 20.56
N GLU A 562 46.19 -24.49 21.41
CA GLU A 562 46.45 -25.22 22.68
C GLU A 562 45.82 -24.54 23.90
N MET A 563 45.38 -23.28 23.77
CA MET A 563 44.76 -22.53 24.87
C MET A 563 43.39 -23.12 25.25
N PRO A 564 43.03 -23.19 26.54
CA PRO A 564 41.75 -23.73 26.97
C PRO A 564 40.55 -22.93 26.44
N ILE A 565 39.42 -23.60 26.26
CA ILE A 565 38.14 -23.00 25.88
C ILE A 565 37.18 -23.14 27.05
N VAL A 566 36.53 -22.05 27.45
CA VAL A 566 35.53 -22.02 28.53
C VAL A 566 34.19 -21.57 27.96
N TYR A 567 33.16 -22.40 28.05
CA TYR A 567 31.79 -22.04 27.74
C TYR A 567 31.04 -21.69 29.03
N LEU A 568 30.56 -20.45 29.15
CA LEU A 568 29.62 -20.05 30.19
C LEU A 568 28.25 -19.88 29.52
N VAL A 569 27.39 -20.86 29.69
CA VAL A 569 26.15 -20.99 28.90
C VAL A 569 24.93 -21.15 29.78
N ALA A 570 23.80 -20.61 29.30
CA ALA A 570 22.54 -20.69 30.01
C ALA A 570 21.37 -21.16 29.13
N GLY A 571 20.58 -22.11 29.65
CA GLY A 571 19.43 -22.67 28.95
C GLY A 571 19.77 -23.28 27.57
N ILE A 572 19.02 -22.91 26.52
CA ILE A 572 19.27 -23.43 25.16
C ILE A 572 20.59 -22.92 24.55
N GLY A 573 21.23 -21.93 25.18
CA GLY A 573 22.56 -21.43 24.84
C GLY A 573 23.68 -22.47 25.00
N VAL A 574 23.38 -23.68 25.51
CA VAL A 574 24.32 -24.82 25.53
C VAL A 574 24.66 -25.37 24.13
N THR A 575 23.85 -25.05 23.11
CA THR A 575 23.97 -25.65 21.77
C THR A 575 25.30 -25.39 21.03
N PRO A 576 25.95 -24.20 21.11
CA PRO A 576 27.30 -24.01 20.57
C PRO A 576 28.36 -24.82 21.33
N ALA A 577 28.23 -24.94 22.65
CA ALA A 577 29.13 -25.73 23.49
C ALA A 577 29.05 -27.23 23.13
N LEU A 578 27.84 -27.74 22.93
CA LEU A 578 27.63 -29.11 22.44
C LEU A 578 28.24 -29.32 21.05
N ALA A 579 28.06 -28.37 20.13
CA ALA A 579 28.63 -28.45 18.78
C ALA A 579 30.18 -28.52 18.83
N ALA A 580 30.81 -27.73 19.70
CA ALA A 580 32.24 -27.76 19.94
C ALA A 580 32.68 -29.10 20.55
N CYS A 581 31.99 -29.61 21.57
CA CYS A 581 32.28 -30.91 22.16
C CYS A 581 32.19 -32.05 21.13
N ARG A 582 31.13 -32.09 20.32
CA ARG A 582 30.96 -33.12 19.27
C ARG A 582 32.06 -33.09 18.22
N ALA A 583 32.73 -31.95 18.02
CA ALA A 583 33.80 -31.79 17.05
C ALA A 583 35.21 -31.95 17.63
N LEU A 584 35.40 -31.63 18.92
CA LEU A 584 36.71 -31.50 19.56
C LEU A 584 36.95 -32.48 20.73
N ALA A 585 35.93 -33.21 21.20
CA ALA A 585 36.09 -34.22 22.25
C ALA A 585 37.03 -35.33 21.74
N GLY A 586 38.22 -35.44 22.34
CA GLY A 586 39.32 -36.29 21.88
C GLY A 586 40.55 -35.54 21.34
N GLY A 587 40.49 -34.22 21.25
CA GLY A 587 41.64 -33.37 20.93
C GLY A 587 42.58 -33.10 22.13
N LYS A 588 43.66 -32.33 21.89
CA LYS A 588 44.61 -31.90 22.94
C LYS A 588 44.15 -30.65 23.70
N GLN A 589 43.22 -29.88 23.14
CA GLN A 589 42.74 -28.62 23.69
C GLN A 589 41.72 -28.87 24.81
N SER A 590 41.94 -28.27 25.98
CA SER A 590 41.03 -28.39 27.12
C SER A 590 39.75 -27.58 26.90
N ILE A 591 38.60 -28.17 27.23
CA ILE A 591 37.27 -27.56 27.13
C ILE A 591 36.59 -27.64 28.49
N HIS A 592 36.14 -26.50 29.01
CA HIS A 592 35.33 -26.40 30.21
C HIS A 592 33.95 -25.84 29.86
N ILE A 593 32.88 -26.44 30.37
CA ILE A 593 31.51 -25.95 30.20
C ILE A 593 30.92 -25.73 31.60
N ASP A 594 30.55 -24.49 31.92
CA ASP A 594 29.66 -24.19 33.04
C ASP A 594 28.27 -23.88 32.47
N TYR A 595 27.33 -24.78 32.74
CA TYR A 595 25.98 -24.78 32.18
C TYR A 595 24.94 -24.47 33.25
N SER A 596 24.40 -23.24 33.19
CA SER A 596 23.31 -22.79 34.04
C SER A 596 21.94 -23.10 33.46
N VAL A 597 21.12 -23.85 34.19
CA VAL A 597 19.76 -24.20 33.76
C VAL A 597 18.79 -24.17 34.94
N ARG A 598 17.50 -23.89 34.67
CA ARG A 598 16.53 -23.74 35.74
C ARG A 598 16.25 -25.04 36.48
N THR A 599 15.97 -26.11 35.73
CA THR A 599 15.59 -27.43 36.28
C THR A 599 16.17 -28.54 35.41
N ALA A 600 16.31 -29.75 35.97
CA ALA A 600 16.75 -30.93 35.22
C ALA A 600 15.85 -31.24 34.01
N ALA A 601 14.54 -31.02 34.13
CA ALA A 601 13.58 -31.31 33.06
C ALA A 601 13.80 -30.50 31.78
N VAL A 602 14.40 -29.30 31.87
CA VAL A 602 14.67 -28.41 30.72
C VAL A 602 16.16 -28.34 30.37
N ALA A 603 16.98 -29.22 30.94
CA ALA A 603 18.42 -29.31 30.69
C ALA A 603 18.71 -30.09 29.39
N ALA A 604 18.89 -29.38 28.28
CA ALA A 604 19.18 -30.01 26.99
C ALA A 604 20.53 -30.76 27.00
N TYR A 605 20.53 -32.00 26.51
CA TYR A 605 21.72 -32.86 26.27
C TYR A 605 22.59 -33.20 27.49
N ILE A 606 22.02 -33.20 28.70
CA ILE A 606 22.80 -33.48 29.92
C ILE A 606 23.48 -34.87 29.90
N ASP A 607 22.75 -35.91 29.50
CA ASP A 607 23.28 -37.28 29.45
C ASP A 607 24.38 -37.44 28.40
N GLU A 608 24.24 -36.74 27.25
CA GLU A 608 25.24 -36.75 26.19
C GLU A 608 26.50 -36.00 26.63
N LEU A 609 26.36 -34.84 27.26
CA LEU A 609 27.50 -34.08 27.78
C LEU A 609 28.24 -34.85 28.87
N ALA A 610 27.52 -35.53 29.77
CA ALA A 610 28.14 -36.40 30.78
C ALA A 610 28.88 -37.59 30.15
N THR A 611 28.29 -38.22 29.13
CA THR A 611 28.92 -39.31 28.38
C THR A 611 30.19 -38.85 27.66
N LEU A 612 30.15 -37.67 27.02
CA LEU A 612 31.30 -37.08 26.34
C LEU A 612 32.41 -36.72 27.33
N ALA A 613 32.07 -36.14 28.49
CA ALA A 613 33.04 -35.81 29.54
C ALA A 613 33.69 -37.07 30.13
N ALA A 614 32.93 -38.15 30.32
CA ALA A 614 33.47 -39.43 30.79
C ALA A 614 34.41 -40.09 29.76
N ALA A 615 34.17 -39.86 28.47
CA ALA A 615 34.97 -40.43 27.37
C ALA A 615 36.20 -39.59 27.00
N ALA A 616 36.22 -38.29 27.32
CA ALA A 616 37.24 -37.34 26.88
C ALA A 616 37.90 -36.63 28.07
N PRO A 617 39.17 -36.95 28.43
CA PRO A 617 39.85 -36.35 29.58
C PRO A 617 40.12 -34.85 29.43
N ASN A 618 40.01 -34.31 28.21
CA ASN A 618 40.15 -32.89 27.92
C ASN A 618 38.83 -32.09 28.06
N LEU A 619 37.71 -32.71 28.49
CA LEU A 619 36.41 -32.07 28.62
C LEU A 619 35.91 -32.12 30.07
N THR A 620 35.64 -30.95 30.64
CA THR A 620 34.99 -30.80 31.95
C THR A 620 33.63 -30.13 31.79
N VAL A 621 32.59 -30.70 32.40
CA VAL A 621 31.22 -30.14 32.37
C VAL A 621 30.73 -29.98 33.80
N HIS A 622 30.30 -28.77 34.13
CA HIS A 622 29.70 -28.39 35.39
C HIS A 622 28.28 -27.87 35.13
N VAL A 623 27.27 -28.48 35.74
CA VAL A 623 25.86 -28.12 35.54
C VAL A 623 25.32 -27.50 36.82
N ARG A 624 24.61 -26.38 36.69
CA ARG A 624 24.07 -25.59 37.80
C ARG A 624 22.56 -25.46 37.70
N TYR A 625 21.84 -25.84 38.76
CA TYR A 625 20.38 -25.75 38.80
C TYR A 625 19.91 -24.51 39.56
N THR A 626 19.48 -23.47 38.82
CA THR A 626 19.18 -22.17 39.43
C THR A 626 17.95 -22.17 40.33
N GLU A 627 17.04 -23.15 40.21
CA GLU A 627 15.89 -23.29 41.12
C GLU A 627 16.31 -23.64 42.56
N HIS A 628 17.50 -24.22 42.74
CA HIS A 628 18.06 -24.57 44.04
C HIS A 628 19.03 -23.51 44.59
N GLY A 629 19.08 -22.33 43.96
CA GLY A 629 19.95 -21.23 44.38
C GLY A 629 21.39 -21.30 43.86
N GLU A 630 21.73 -22.30 43.04
CA GLU A 630 23.06 -22.51 42.47
C GLU A 630 23.34 -21.62 41.24
N ARG A 631 23.07 -20.31 41.31
CA ARG A 631 23.38 -19.40 40.19
C ARG A 631 24.87 -19.09 40.17
N ILE A 632 25.51 -19.15 39.00
CA ILE A 632 26.90 -18.73 38.83
C ILE A 632 27.05 -17.25 39.24
N GLY A 633 27.94 -16.99 40.20
CA GLY A 633 28.25 -15.63 40.67
C GLY A 633 29.66 -15.19 40.29
N ALA A 634 30.02 -13.95 40.62
CA ALA A 634 31.35 -13.41 40.34
C ALA A 634 32.49 -14.25 40.96
N SER A 635 32.29 -14.80 42.17
CA SER A 635 33.26 -15.67 42.84
C SER A 635 33.49 -16.99 42.10
N ASP A 636 32.46 -17.57 41.48
CA ASP A 636 32.60 -18.77 40.67
C ASP A 636 33.41 -18.48 39.40
N VAL A 637 33.15 -17.33 38.77
CA VAL A 637 33.90 -16.90 37.57
C VAL A 637 35.38 -16.74 37.90
N GLY A 638 35.74 -16.13 39.05
CA GLY A 638 37.13 -16.05 39.50
C GLY A 638 37.81 -17.42 39.65
N VAL A 639 37.10 -18.41 40.21
CA VAL A 639 37.62 -19.80 40.30
C VAL A 639 37.82 -20.42 38.91
N ILE A 640 36.86 -20.23 38.00
CA ILE A 640 36.95 -20.75 36.62
C ILE A 640 38.13 -20.09 35.88
N VAL A 641 38.34 -18.79 36.05
CA VAL A 641 39.45 -18.05 35.44
C VAL A 641 40.80 -18.52 35.97
N ALA A 642 40.92 -18.71 37.29
CA ALA A 642 42.13 -19.22 37.91
C ALA A 642 42.48 -20.66 37.44
N ALA A 643 41.46 -21.50 37.22
CA ALA A 643 41.65 -22.87 36.74
C ALA A 643 41.98 -22.96 35.24
N ASN A 644 41.70 -21.92 34.45
CA ASN A 644 41.84 -21.92 33.00
C ASN A 644 42.66 -20.70 32.52
N PRO A 645 43.96 -20.63 32.83
CA PRO A 645 44.79 -19.47 32.50
C PRO A 645 44.92 -19.26 30.98
N GLY A 646 44.67 -18.03 30.54
CA GLY A 646 44.74 -17.64 29.13
C GLY A 646 43.63 -18.22 28.24
N ALA A 647 42.56 -18.75 28.83
CA ALA A 647 41.45 -19.32 28.09
C ALA A 647 40.67 -18.30 27.24
N HIS A 648 40.00 -18.81 26.22
CA HIS A 648 38.97 -18.06 25.50
C HIS A 648 37.58 -18.42 26.05
N TYR A 649 36.81 -17.40 26.40
CA TYR A 649 35.50 -17.52 27.03
C TYR A 649 34.40 -17.29 26.00
N TYR A 650 33.45 -18.23 25.92
CA TYR A 650 32.32 -18.22 25.01
C TYR A 650 31.04 -18.15 25.82
N LEU A 651 30.35 -17.01 25.70
CA LEU A 651 29.15 -16.69 26.47
C LEU A 651 27.90 -16.83 25.59
N CYS A 652 26.94 -17.65 26.00
CA CYS A 652 25.66 -17.77 25.28
C CYS A 652 24.50 -18.00 26.25
N GLY A 653 23.53 -17.09 26.26
CA GLY A 653 22.42 -17.11 27.22
C GLY A 653 21.50 -15.89 27.10
N PRO A 654 20.54 -15.72 28.02
CA PRO A 654 19.68 -14.54 28.04
C PRO A 654 20.48 -13.27 28.38
N PRO A 655 20.00 -12.06 28.01
CA PRO A 655 20.79 -10.82 28.08
C PRO A 655 21.27 -10.49 29.49
N SER A 656 20.44 -10.75 30.51
CA SER A 656 20.82 -10.54 31.91
C SER A 656 21.99 -11.43 32.34
N TYR A 657 22.05 -12.68 31.88
CA TYR A 657 23.15 -13.60 32.15
C TYR A 657 24.42 -13.16 31.42
N LEU A 658 24.33 -12.77 30.15
CA LEU A 658 25.49 -12.31 29.37
C LEU A 658 26.13 -11.07 29.99
N ASN A 659 25.32 -10.08 30.36
CA ASN A 659 25.81 -8.85 30.98
C ASN A 659 26.53 -9.13 32.31
N GLU A 660 26.01 -10.07 33.10
CA GLU A 660 26.59 -10.49 34.37
C GLU A 660 27.93 -11.20 34.17
N MET A 661 28.01 -12.18 33.25
CA MET A 661 29.25 -12.92 32.97
C MET A 661 30.33 -12.04 32.33
N GLN A 662 29.96 -11.15 31.40
CA GLN A 662 30.90 -10.20 30.81
C GLN A 662 31.46 -9.22 31.84
N ARG A 663 30.66 -8.81 32.82
CA ARG A 663 31.12 -7.96 33.92
C ARG A 663 32.10 -8.74 34.81
N ALA A 664 31.73 -9.94 35.25
CA ALA A 664 32.58 -10.77 36.09
C ALA A 664 33.94 -11.08 35.42
N LEU A 665 33.96 -11.42 34.13
CA LEU A 665 35.22 -11.68 33.41
C LEU A 665 36.11 -10.44 33.29
N ARG A 666 35.51 -9.25 33.11
CA ARG A 666 36.28 -7.99 33.12
C ARG A 666 36.89 -7.70 34.49
N ASP A 667 36.13 -7.94 35.55
CA ASP A 667 36.56 -7.69 36.93
C ASP A 667 37.72 -8.63 37.32
N GLU A 668 37.76 -9.85 36.76
CA GLU A 668 38.86 -10.82 36.88
C GLU A 668 40.04 -10.55 35.90
N GLY A 669 40.00 -9.44 35.15
CA GLY A 669 41.09 -9.01 34.28
C GLY A 669 41.23 -9.79 32.96
N VAL A 670 40.19 -10.51 32.53
CA VAL A 670 40.21 -11.22 31.23
C VAL A 670 40.18 -10.21 30.08
N PRO A 671 41.12 -10.27 29.12
CA PRO A 671 41.13 -9.37 27.97
C PRO A 671 39.87 -9.51 27.12
N ALA A 672 39.31 -8.39 26.63
CA ALA A 672 38.12 -8.41 25.79
C ALA A 672 38.29 -9.24 24.50
N SER A 673 39.51 -9.36 23.97
CA SER A 673 39.84 -10.21 22.82
C SER A 673 39.70 -11.71 23.08
N CYS A 674 39.63 -12.11 24.34
CA CYS A 674 39.43 -13.49 24.77
C CYS A 674 37.97 -13.79 25.15
N VAL A 675 37.06 -12.82 25.07
CA VAL A 675 35.64 -12.98 25.42
C VAL A 675 34.78 -12.85 24.16
N HIS A 676 34.12 -13.95 23.80
CA HIS A 676 33.20 -14.05 22.68
C HIS A 676 31.78 -14.19 23.25
N ALA A 677 30.84 -13.37 22.81
CA ALA A 677 29.46 -13.42 23.29
C ALA A 677 28.47 -13.44 22.14
N GLU A 678 27.49 -14.35 22.20
CA GLU A 678 26.33 -14.37 21.31
C GLU A 678 25.05 -14.29 22.13
N GLU A 679 24.17 -13.37 21.75
CA GLU A 679 22.87 -13.17 22.39
C GLU A 679 21.80 -14.06 21.78
N PHE A 680 21.05 -14.75 22.63
CA PHE A 680 19.83 -15.44 22.21
C PHE A 680 18.63 -14.51 22.46
N VAL A 681 18.23 -13.76 21.43
CA VAL A 681 17.11 -12.81 21.51
C VAL A 681 15.78 -13.57 21.41
N SER A 682 14.93 -13.47 22.43
CA SER A 682 13.56 -14.02 22.42
C SER A 682 12.52 -13.09 21.77
N THR A 683 12.92 -11.89 21.36
CA THR A 683 12.05 -10.87 20.76
C THR A 683 12.24 -10.79 19.25
N GLY A 684 11.15 -11.01 18.51
CA GLY A 684 11.12 -10.89 17.06
C GLY A 684 10.91 -9.43 16.66
N GLU A 685 12.00 -8.69 16.48
CA GLU A 685 12.25 -7.68 15.44
C GLU A 685 13.54 -6.94 15.78
N GLY A 686 14.58 -7.17 14.99
CA GLY A 686 15.79 -6.37 14.99
C GLY A 686 16.11 -6.02 13.55
N THR A 687 16.00 -4.74 13.21
CA THR A 687 16.59 -4.15 12.00
C THR A 687 18.05 -4.59 11.90
N PRO A 688 18.58 -4.98 10.72
CA PRO A 688 20.01 -5.24 10.60
C PRO A 688 20.80 -3.99 11.01
N PRO A 689 21.97 -4.13 11.66
CA PRO A 689 22.78 -2.97 12.02
C PRO A 689 23.11 -2.13 10.78
N PRO A 690 23.18 -0.79 10.90
CA PRO A 690 23.53 0.07 9.79
C PRO A 690 24.91 -0.32 9.27
N SER A 691 25.02 -0.59 7.96
CA SER A 691 26.29 -0.74 7.29
C SER A 691 27.06 0.58 7.43
N ILE A 692 28.08 0.60 8.29
CA ILE A 692 29.01 1.71 8.39
C ILE A 692 29.64 1.90 7.00
N ALA A 693 29.35 3.05 6.40
CA ALA A 693 30.02 3.53 5.21
C ALA A 693 31.51 3.65 5.52
N MET A 694 32.32 2.73 5.00
CA MET A 694 33.76 2.93 4.91
C MET A 694 34.08 3.37 3.48
N SER A 695 34.30 4.68 3.36
CA SER A 695 34.86 5.34 2.19
C SER A 695 36.23 4.74 1.88
N LEU A 696 36.38 4.12 0.71
CA LEU A 696 37.68 3.77 0.17
C LEU A 696 37.82 4.29 -1.27
N ARG A 697 38.79 5.19 -1.36
CA ARG A 697 39.23 5.93 -2.53
C ARG A 697 39.59 5.00 -3.69
N ILE A 698 39.21 5.44 -4.87
CA ILE A 698 39.71 4.98 -6.16
C ILE A 698 41.25 5.02 -6.15
N MET A 699 41.89 3.88 -6.36
CA MET A 699 43.24 3.78 -6.94
C MET A 699 43.24 2.65 -7.97
N ALA A 700 43.57 3.02 -9.20
CA ALA A 700 43.64 2.16 -10.37
C ALA A 700 44.82 1.18 -10.30
N ALA A 701 44.61 -0.05 -10.75
CA ALA A 701 45.68 -0.91 -11.25
C ALA A 701 45.12 -1.88 -12.31
N SER A 702 45.73 -1.85 -13.50
CA SER A 702 45.53 -2.78 -14.61
C SER A 702 46.15 -4.15 -14.30
N PRO A 703 45.70 -5.24 -14.95
CA PRO A 703 46.67 -6.00 -15.74
C PRO A 703 46.16 -6.53 -17.09
N ARG A 704 47.12 -6.64 -18.02
CA ARG A 704 47.09 -7.32 -19.33
C ARG A 704 47.07 -8.85 -19.16
N SER A 705 46.48 -9.56 -20.14
CA SER A 705 47.13 -10.63 -20.95
C SER A 705 46.18 -11.78 -21.36
N ARG A 706 46.45 -12.32 -22.56
CA ARG A 706 45.77 -13.36 -23.38
C ARG A 706 45.86 -14.79 -22.80
N ALA A 707 44.90 -15.65 -23.14
CA ALA A 707 45.12 -16.92 -23.87
C ALA A 707 43.79 -17.67 -24.19
N THR A 708 43.82 -18.40 -25.31
CA THR A 708 42.81 -19.15 -26.09
C THR A 708 42.27 -20.43 -25.43
N PRO A 709 41.17 -21.02 -25.96
CA PRO A 709 41.06 -22.48 -26.00
C PRO A 709 40.76 -23.05 -27.40
N ILE A 710 41.23 -24.29 -27.56
CA ILE A 710 41.31 -25.12 -28.77
C ILE A 710 40.03 -25.96 -28.93
N LEU A 711 39.69 -26.22 -30.20
CA LEU A 711 38.56 -26.98 -30.73
C LEU A 711 38.90 -28.48 -30.85
N GLU A 712 37.94 -29.39 -30.59
CA GLU A 712 37.89 -30.72 -31.20
C GLU A 712 36.43 -31.16 -31.49
N GLN A 713 36.24 -31.74 -32.68
CA GLN A 713 35.08 -32.43 -33.28
C GLN A 713 35.69 -33.57 -34.16
N PRO A 714 34.94 -34.44 -34.88
CA PRO A 714 33.72 -35.25 -34.64
C PRO A 714 34.04 -36.75 -35.00
N PRO A 715 33.15 -37.69 -35.47
CA PRO A 715 32.56 -37.65 -36.83
C PRO A 715 31.20 -38.39 -37.08
N SER A 716 30.76 -38.27 -38.34
CA SER A 716 29.59 -38.76 -39.12
C SER A 716 29.34 -40.29 -39.17
N SER A 717 28.23 -40.87 -39.67
CA SER A 717 27.77 -40.86 -41.08
C SER A 717 26.53 -41.74 -41.40
N ARG A 718 25.71 -41.29 -42.37
CA ARG A 718 24.98 -41.97 -43.50
C ARG A 718 23.97 -43.11 -43.19
N ILE A 719 22.82 -43.24 -43.85
CA ILE A 719 22.60 -43.79 -45.22
C ILE A 719 21.16 -43.49 -45.72
N SER A 720 21.02 -43.38 -47.04
CA SER A 720 19.82 -43.15 -47.86
C SER A 720 19.14 -44.45 -48.35
N ILE A 721 17.86 -44.39 -48.78
CA ILE A 721 17.26 -44.97 -50.03
C ILE A 721 15.74 -45.29 -49.87
N LEU A 722 14.94 -44.83 -50.85
CA LEU A 722 13.51 -45.11 -51.19
C LEU A 722 13.37 -46.47 -51.92
N PRO A 723 12.20 -47.18 -51.97
CA PRO A 723 10.99 -46.70 -52.66
C PRO A 723 9.61 -47.22 -52.14
N SER A 724 8.57 -46.69 -52.79
CA SER A 724 7.11 -46.92 -52.74
C SER A 724 6.59 -48.37 -52.66
N THR A 725 5.43 -48.58 -52.02
CA THR A 725 4.21 -49.20 -52.60
C THR A 725 2.99 -49.10 -51.66
N LEU A 726 1.80 -49.06 -52.27
CA LEU A 726 0.46 -48.88 -51.71
C LEU A 726 -0.11 -50.10 -50.96
N SER A 727 -1.03 -49.77 -50.03
CA SER A 727 -2.32 -50.43 -49.78
C SER A 727 -2.47 -51.53 -48.71
N SER A 728 -3.43 -51.21 -47.83
CA SER A 728 -4.50 -52.04 -47.25
C SER A 728 -4.24 -52.94 -46.03
N THR A 729 -5.26 -52.89 -45.17
CA THR A 729 -5.65 -53.80 -44.07
C THR A 729 -4.84 -53.73 -42.79
N GLY A 730 -5.54 -53.37 -41.70
CA GLY A 730 -4.99 -53.27 -40.36
C GLY A 730 -5.18 -54.53 -39.52
N LEU A 731 -4.50 -54.57 -38.38
CA LEU A 731 -5.02 -54.98 -37.07
C LEU A 731 -3.92 -54.86 -35.99
N ALA A 732 -4.33 -54.22 -34.89
CA ALA A 732 -3.96 -54.45 -33.49
C ALA A 732 -2.49 -54.34 -32.98
N ALA A 733 -2.22 -53.15 -32.43
CA ALA A 733 -1.62 -52.77 -31.13
C ALA A 733 -0.83 -53.77 -30.23
N ALA A 734 0.28 -53.24 -29.66
CA ALA A 734 0.58 -53.23 -28.21
C ALA A 734 1.60 -52.09 -27.86
N PRO A 735 1.67 -51.59 -26.60
CA PRO A 735 1.72 -50.15 -26.30
C PRO A 735 3.02 -49.61 -25.66
N ILE A 736 3.22 -48.29 -25.73
CA ILE A 736 4.08 -47.52 -24.80
C ILE A 736 3.20 -46.48 -24.10
N THR A 737 3.21 -46.52 -22.77
CA THR A 737 2.31 -45.83 -21.86
C THR A 737 2.82 -44.44 -21.47
N SER A 738 2.14 -43.39 -21.93
CA SER A 738 2.09 -42.09 -21.23
C SER A 738 0.64 -41.88 -20.77
N LYS A 739 0.43 -41.69 -19.46
CA LYS A 739 -0.88 -41.51 -18.85
C LYS A 739 -1.66 -40.35 -19.49
N ARG A 740 -2.52 -40.70 -20.44
CA ARG A 740 -3.65 -39.89 -20.91
C ARG A 740 -4.78 -40.06 -19.88
N VAL A 741 -5.31 -38.96 -19.37
CA VAL A 741 -6.64 -39.00 -18.73
C VAL A 741 -7.63 -39.24 -19.86
N GLU A 742 -8.34 -40.36 -19.81
CA GLU A 742 -9.35 -40.74 -20.81
C GLU A 742 -10.48 -39.71 -20.84
N ALA A 743 -10.69 -39.08 -22.01
CA ALA A 743 -11.94 -38.42 -22.32
C ALA A 743 -12.98 -39.51 -22.62
N LEU A 744 -14.07 -39.54 -21.84
CA LEU A 744 -15.23 -40.41 -22.10
C LEU A 744 -15.80 -40.14 -23.50
N PRO A 745 -16.13 -41.18 -24.30
CA PRO A 745 -16.80 -40.98 -25.58
C PRO A 745 -18.26 -40.57 -25.34
N ARG A 746 -18.75 -39.53 -26.05
CA ARG A 746 -20.17 -39.17 -26.05
C ARG A 746 -20.90 -39.76 -27.27
N PRO A 747 -22.18 -40.15 -27.14
CA PRO A 747 -22.96 -40.77 -28.21
C PRO A 747 -23.30 -39.76 -29.32
N PRO A 748 -23.52 -40.21 -30.56
CA PRO A 748 -23.96 -39.34 -31.64
C PRO A 748 -25.42 -38.93 -31.39
N GLY A 749 -25.71 -37.63 -31.39
CA GLY A 749 -27.09 -37.12 -31.50
C GLY A 749 -27.65 -36.25 -30.37
N VAL A 750 -26.85 -35.71 -29.44
CA VAL A 750 -27.34 -34.68 -28.50
C VAL A 750 -26.30 -33.56 -28.36
N CYS A 751 -26.60 -32.38 -28.92
CA CYS A 751 -25.89 -31.13 -28.64
C CYS A 751 -26.20 -30.70 -27.20
N PRO A 752 -25.24 -30.68 -26.25
CA PRO A 752 -25.48 -30.10 -24.95
C PRO A 752 -25.28 -28.59 -25.06
N VAL A 753 -26.33 -27.89 -25.49
CA VAL A 753 -26.45 -26.44 -25.34
C VAL A 753 -26.37 -26.11 -23.85
N ALA A 754 -25.23 -25.64 -23.37
CA ALA A 754 -25.15 -24.97 -22.07
C ALA A 754 -23.97 -23.99 -22.01
N HIS A 755 -24.20 -22.77 -22.45
CA HIS A 755 -23.72 -21.63 -21.67
C HIS A 755 -24.41 -21.65 -20.29
N GLY A 756 -24.03 -22.58 -19.40
CA GLY A 756 -24.51 -22.65 -18.02
C GLY A 756 -26.03 -22.60 -17.81
N THR A 757 -26.85 -23.29 -18.63
CA THR A 757 -28.33 -23.19 -18.59
C THR A 757 -29.07 -24.29 -17.82
N HIS A 758 -28.40 -25.15 -17.04
CA HIS A 758 -29.08 -26.14 -16.19
C HIS A 758 -28.63 -26.04 -14.72
N ARG A 759 -29.04 -24.97 -14.04
CA ARG A 759 -29.12 -24.92 -12.58
C ARG A 759 -30.51 -24.39 -12.21
N ASP A 760 -31.15 -25.00 -11.22
CA ASP A 760 -32.40 -24.49 -10.64
C ASP A 760 -32.07 -23.25 -9.79
N ASP A 761 -31.76 -22.14 -10.45
CA ASP A 761 -31.29 -20.89 -9.86
C ASP A 761 -32.35 -19.76 -9.92
N GLY A 762 -33.57 -20.08 -10.36
CA GLY A 762 -34.69 -19.15 -10.46
C GLY A 762 -34.61 -18.15 -11.62
N LEU A 763 -33.62 -18.24 -12.52
CA LEU A 763 -33.46 -17.31 -13.66
C LEU A 763 -34.01 -17.85 -15.00
N GLY A 764 -34.34 -19.15 -15.06
CA GLY A 764 -34.85 -19.81 -16.26
C GLY A 764 -33.79 -20.04 -17.35
N MET A 765 -34.22 -20.65 -18.46
CA MET A 765 -33.37 -20.87 -19.64
C MET A 765 -33.41 -19.64 -20.55
N VAL A 766 -32.26 -18.97 -20.72
CA VAL A 766 -32.07 -17.89 -21.70
C VAL A 766 -30.84 -18.24 -22.54
N PRO A 767 -31.01 -18.53 -23.85
CA PRO A 767 -29.89 -18.87 -24.72
C PRO A 767 -28.98 -17.65 -24.97
N PRO A 768 -27.69 -17.86 -25.30
CA PRO A 768 -26.82 -16.77 -25.71
C PRO A 768 -27.32 -16.14 -27.02
N VAL A 769 -27.11 -14.83 -27.16
CA VAL A 769 -27.51 -14.10 -28.38
C VAL A 769 -26.43 -14.26 -29.44
N VAL A 770 -26.84 -14.62 -30.66
CA VAL A 770 -25.95 -14.70 -31.82
C VAL A 770 -25.92 -13.34 -32.51
N ALA A 771 -24.72 -12.85 -32.86
CA ALA A 771 -24.57 -11.58 -33.56
C ALA A 771 -25.27 -11.64 -34.93
N GLY A 772 -26.08 -10.61 -35.23
CA GLY A 772 -26.79 -10.49 -36.51
C GLY A 772 -28.25 -10.96 -36.51
N THR A 773 -28.79 -11.50 -35.41
CA THR A 773 -30.15 -12.08 -35.36
C THR A 773 -31.31 -11.08 -35.19
N GLY A 774 -31.11 -9.77 -35.38
CA GLY A 774 -32.20 -8.77 -35.33
C GLY A 774 -32.92 -8.65 -33.98
N THR A 775 -32.30 -9.11 -32.90
CA THR A 775 -32.85 -9.10 -31.53
C THR A 775 -33.02 -7.68 -30.99
N SER A 776 -34.05 -7.46 -30.18
CA SER A 776 -34.29 -6.17 -29.54
C SER A 776 -33.29 -5.88 -28.42
N VAL A 777 -33.07 -4.60 -28.09
CA VAL A 777 -32.19 -4.19 -26.98
C VAL A 777 -32.62 -4.82 -25.66
N LEU A 778 -33.94 -4.94 -25.43
CA LEU A 778 -34.49 -5.54 -24.21
C LEU A 778 -34.16 -7.04 -24.10
N GLU A 779 -34.28 -7.80 -25.19
CA GLU A 779 -33.96 -9.23 -25.21
C GLU A 779 -32.46 -9.46 -25.01
N GLU A 780 -31.62 -8.65 -25.65
CA GLU A 780 -30.17 -8.72 -25.47
C GLU A 780 -29.75 -8.34 -24.05
N ALA A 781 -30.33 -7.28 -23.48
CA ALA A 781 -30.09 -6.88 -22.10
C ALA A 781 -30.50 -7.99 -21.12
N ARG A 782 -31.64 -8.66 -21.36
CA ARG A 782 -32.09 -9.80 -20.53
C ARG A 782 -31.10 -10.95 -20.58
N ALA A 783 -30.72 -11.40 -21.77
CA ALA A 783 -29.78 -12.52 -21.95
C ALA A 783 -28.42 -12.21 -21.30
N TYR A 784 -27.93 -10.99 -21.51
CA TYR A 784 -26.69 -10.51 -20.92
C TYR A 784 -26.73 -10.47 -19.39
N LEU A 785 -27.77 -9.89 -18.79
CA LEU A 785 -27.89 -9.77 -17.34
C LEU A 785 -28.09 -11.12 -16.66
N VAL A 786 -28.85 -12.05 -17.28
CA VAL A 786 -28.95 -13.43 -16.78
C VAL A 786 -27.57 -14.06 -16.69
N GLN A 787 -26.76 -13.93 -17.76
CA GLN A 787 -25.39 -14.46 -17.75
C GLN A 787 -24.52 -13.78 -16.69
N PHE A 788 -24.59 -12.46 -16.57
CA PHE A 788 -23.83 -11.68 -15.57
C PHE A 788 -24.14 -12.14 -14.13
N PHE A 789 -25.42 -12.13 -13.73
CA PHE A 789 -25.80 -12.47 -12.35
C PHE A 789 -25.56 -13.94 -12.00
N ARG A 790 -25.67 -14.83 -12.99
CA ARG A 790 -25.34 -16.25 -12.83
C ARG A 790 -23.84 -16.45 -12.58
N ASP A 791 -22.99 -15.85 -13.41
CA ASP A 791 -21.53 -15.99 -13.28
C ASP A 791 -20.97 -15.27 -12.04
N LYS A 792 -21.67 -14.23 -11.56
CA LYS A 792 -21.35 -13.55 -10.30
C LYS A 792 -21.90 -14.24 -9.04
N GLY A 793 -22.73 -15.28 -9.19
CA GLY A 793 -23.33 -15.98 -8.06
C GLY A 793 -24.38 -15.17 -7.29
N ALA A 794 -25.06 -14.23 -7.97
CA ALA A 794 -26.03 -13.31 -7.35
C ALA A 794 -27.41 -13.33 -8.05
N PRO A 795 -28.04 -14.49 -8.29
CA PRO A 795 -29.29 -14.59 -9.07
C PRO A 795 -30.46 -13.81 -8.46
N LYS A 796 -30.50 -13.65 -7.12
CA LYS A 796 -31.57 -12.89 -6.44
C LYS A 796 -31.61 -11.40 -6.79
N ALA A 797 -30.48 -10.82 -7.21
CA ALA A 797 -30.39 -9.41 -7.58
C ALA A 797 -30.87 -9.12 -9.02
N PHE A 798 -31.01 -10.15 -9.86
CA PHE A 798 -31.40 -10.00 -11.26
C PHE A 798 -32.75 -9.31 -11.43
N ALA A 799 -33.78 -9.73 -10.69
CA ALA A 799 -35.15 -9.24 -10.90
C ALA A 799 -35.26 -7.72 -10.71
N ALA A 800 -34.64 -7.18 -9.65
CA ALA A 800 -34.63 -5.75 -9.36
C ALA A 800 -33.86 -4.96 -10.44
N ARG A 801 -32.67 -5.45 -10.84
CA ARG A 801 -31.87 -4.79 -11.87
C ARG A 801 -32.54 -4.85 -13.25
N PHE A 802 -33.15 -5.99 -13.60
CA PHE A 802 -33.84 -6.14 -14.87
C PHE A 802 -35.08 -5.24 -14.95
N ALA A 803 -35.86 -5.10 -13.87
CA ALA A 803 -36.98 -4.14 -13.84
C ALA A 803 -36.52 -2.69 -14.09
N GLN A 804 -35.41 -2.28 -13.47
CA GLN A 804 -34.81 -0.96 -13.72
C GLN A 804 -34.38 -0.80 -15.19
N VAL A 805 -33.67 -1.77 -15.74
CA VAL A 805 -33.16 -1.74 -17.11
C VAL A 805 -34.32 -1.73 -18.12
N SER A 806 -35.34 -2.55 -17.92
CA SER A 806 -36.54 -2.57 -18.77
C SER A 806 -37.23 -1.20 -18.81
N SER A 807 -37.44 -0.59 -17.63
CA SER A 807 -38.06 0.74 -17.54
C SER A 807 -37.20 1.83 -18.21
N GLU A 808 -35.88 1.74 -18.11
CA GLU A 808 -34.96 2.68 -18.77
C GLU A 808 -34.99 2.54 -20.29
N ILE A 809 -35.03 1.30 -20.80
CA ILE A 809 -35.15 0.99 -22.23
C ILE A 809 -36.49 1.50 -22.77
N GLU A 810 -37.59 1.26 -22.08
CA GLU A 810 -38.91 1.77 -22.47
C GLU A 810 -38.93 3.30 -22.58
N ARG A 811 -38.25 4.00 -21.65
CA ARG A 811 -38.22 5.48 -21.62
C ARG A 811 -37.25 6.09 -22.63
N THR A 812 -36.11 5.46 -22.90
CA THR A 812 -34.99 6.09 -23.62
C THR A 812 -34.57 5.36 -24.91
N GLY A 813 -35.09 4.15 -25.14
CA GLY A 813 -34.64 3.25 -26.20
C GLY A 813 -33.32 2.53 -25.89
N THR A 814 -32.69 2.77 -24.74
CA THR A 814 -31.41 2.15 -24.35
C THR A 814 -31.28 2.07 -22.81
N TYR A 815 -30.13 1.63 -22.31
CA TYR A 815 -29.82 1.65 -20.87
C TYR A 815 -28.33 1.81 -20.62
N VAL A 816 -27.98 2.17 -19.38
CA VAL A 816 -26.58 2.29 -18.96
C VAL A 816 -26.17 1.09 -18.10
N GLN A 817 -25.10 0.40 -18.52
CA GLN A 817 -24.46 -0.63 -17.71
C GLN A 817 -23.78 -0.02 -16.47
N SER A 818 -23.80 -0.73 -15.34
CA SER A 818 -22.88 -0.46 -14.23
C SER A 818 -21.42 -0.72 -14.67
N TYR A 819 -20.44 -0.25 -13.89
CA TYR A 819 -19.03 -0.54 -14.19
C TYR A 819 -18.74 -2.06 -14.20
N ASP A 820 -19.29 -2.80 -13.23
CA ASP A 820 -19.10 -4.26 -13.15
C ASP A 820 -19.73 -4.98 -14.34
N GLU A 821 -20.91 -4.54 -14.78
CA GLU A 821 -21.55 -5.00 -16.00
C GLU A 821 -20.67 -4.64 -17.21
N LEU A 822 -20.20 -3.41 -17.35
CA LEU A 822 -19.35 -3.03 -18.50
C LEU A 822 -18.06 -3.87 -18.55
N SER A 823 -17.39 -4.04 -17.41
CA SER A 823 -16.15 -4.79 -17.29
C SER A 823 -16.33 -6.28 -17.58
N PHE A 824 -17.42 -6.88 -17.07
CA PHE A 824 -17.76 -8.27 -17.38
C PHE A 824 -18.06 -8.45 -18.87
N GLY A 825 -18.84 -7.54 -19.46
CA GLY A 825 -19.18 -7.57 -20.88
C GLY A 825 -17.95 -7.47 -21.80
N ALA A 826 -17.00 -6.60 -21.47
CA ALA A 826 -15.75 -6.44 -22.23
C ALA A 826 -14.89 -7.72 -22.19
N LYS A 827 -14.75 -8.33 -21.02
CA LYS A 827 -14.04 -9.61 -20.85
C LYS A 827 -14.71 -10.73 -21.63
N LEU A 828 -16.04 -10.79 -21.57
CA LEU A 828 -16.83 -11.79 -22.28
C LEU A 828 -16.77 -11.60 -23.79
N ALA A 829 -16.77 -10.35 -24.28
CA ALA A 829 -16.57 -10.05 -25.70
C ALA A 829 -15.21 -10.55 -26.21
N TRP A 830 -14.14 -10.42 -25.42
CA TRP A 830 -12.84 -10.99 -25.79
C TRP A 830 -12.87 -12.52 -25.79
N ARG A 831 -13.49 -13.15 -24.78
CA ARG A 831 -13.69 -14.60 -24.75
C ARG A 831 -14.48 -15.13 -25.96
N ASN A 832 -15.46 -14.36 -26.42
CA ASN A 832 -16.31 -14.69 -27.57
C ASN A 832 -15.68 -14.34 -28.93
N ALA A 833 -14.55 -13.64 -28.97
CA ALA A 833 -13.91 -13.20 -30.20
C ALA A 833 -13.35 -14.39 -31.00
N THR A 834 -14.10 -14.88 -31.98
CA THR A 834 -13.78 -16.11 -32.75
C THR A 834 -12.46 -16.02 -33.53
N ARG A 835 -11.96 -14.82 -33.77
CA ARG A 835 -10.71 -14.52 -34.50
C ARG A 835 -9.47 -14.36 -33.60
N CYS A 836 -9.64 -14.44 -32.28
CA CYS A 836 -8.54 -14.19 -31.34
C CYS A 836 -7.94 -15.51 -30.81
N ILE A 837 -6.66 -15.73 -31.08
CA ILE A 837 -5.89 -16.86 -30.52
C ILE A 837 -5.52 -16.64 -29.05
N GLY A 838 -5.29 -15.39 -28.64
CA GLY A 838 -4.85 -15.03 -27.27
C GLY A 838 -5.94 -15.09 -26.19
N ARG A 839 -6.99 -15.90 -26.37
CA ARG A 839 -8.18 -15.89 -25.51
C ARG A 839 -7.96 -16.49 -24.12
N LEU A 840 -6.91 -17.26 -23.89
CA LEU A 840 -6.56 -17.78 -22.56
C LEU A 840 -6.55 -16.69 -21.47
N PHE A 841 -6.17 -15.46 -21.85
CA PHE A 841 -5.99 -14.33 -20.95
C PHE A 841 -7.24 -13.45 -20.75
N TRP A 842 -8.40 -13.84 -21.31
CA TRP A 842 -9.61 -13.00 -21.40
C TRP A 842 -10.04 -12.38 -20.06
N ASN A 843 -9.92 -13.13 -18.96
CA ASN A 843 -10.34 -12.69 -17.63
C ASN A 843 -9.42 -11.60 -17.04
N GLY A 844 -8.21 -11.46 -17.58
CA GLY A 844 -7.21 -10.47 -17.17
C GLY A 844 -7.35 -9.09 -17.81
N LEU A 845 -8.35 -8.86 -18.66
CA LEU A 845 -8.58 -7.56 -19.30
C LEU A 845 -8.89 -6.47 -18.28
N MET A 846 -8.12 -5.39 -18.32
CA MET A 846 -8.42 -4.16 -17.58
C MET A 846 -9.34 -3.27 -18.42
N VAL A 847 -10.30 -2.59 -17.78
CA VAL A 847 -11.29 -1.76 -18.48
C VAL A 847 -11.28 -0.36 -17.89
N ARG A 848 -11.07 0.66 -18.74
CA ARG A 848 -11.17 2.08 -18.40
C ARG A 848 -12.52 2.60 -18.89
N ASP A 849 -13.32 3.07 -17.95
CA ASP A 849 -14.62 3.65 -18.23
C ASP A 849 -14.48 5.14 -18.54
N MET A 850 -14.55 5.48 -19.84
CA MET A 850 -14.50 6.84 -20.37
C MET A 850 -15.83 7.24 -20.99
N ARG A 851 -16.95 6.63 -20.55
CA ARG A 851 -18.30 6.93 -21.09
C ARG A 851 -18.79 8.34 -20.77
N HIS A 852 -18.10 9.06 -19.87
CA HIS A 852 -18.37 10.44 -19.51
C HIS A 852 -17.68 11.46 -20.42
N VAL A 853 -16.73 11.05 -21.27
CA VAL A 853 -15.98 11.93 -22.16
C VAL A 853 -16.90 12.53 -23.23
N THR A 854 -16.83 13.85 -23.44
CA THR A 854 -17.76 14.55 -24.37
C THR A 854 -17.08 15.34 -25.47
N THR A 855 -15.75 15.41 -25.44
CA THR A 855 -14.95 16.19 -26.38
C THR A 855 -13.85 15.36 -27.03
N GLU A 856 -13.46 15.75 -28.24
CA GLU A 856 -12.35 15.15 -28.96
C GLU A 856 -11.02 15.27 -28.21
N ASP A 857 -10.79 16.37 -27.48
CA ASP A 857 -9.55 16.59 -26.71
C ASP A 857 -9.40 15.63 -25.52
N GLU A 858 -10.46 15.47 -24.74
CA GLU A 858 -10.52 14.49 -23.66
C GLU A 858 -10.33 13.07 -24.19
N MET A 859 -10.97 12.75 -25.32
CA MET A 859 -10.82 11.45 -25.99
C MET A 859 -9.37 11.22 -26.41
N LEU A 860 -8.74 12.19 -27.07
CA LEU A 860 -7.35 12.15 -27.49
C LEU A 860 -6.38 11.97 -26.30
N ALA A 861 -6.58 12.72 -25.21
CA ALA A 861 -5.81 12.57 -23.99
C ALA A 861 -5.96 11.17 -23.37
N ALA A 862 -7.19 10.66 -23.28
CA ALA A 862 -7.46 9.33 -22.76
C ALA A 862 -6.83 8.21 -23.61
N LEU A 863 -6.72 8.40 -24.92
CA LEU A 863 -6.01 7.47 -25.82
C LEU A 863 -4.50 7.48 -25.61
N VAL A 864 -3.88 8.64 -25.39
CA VAL A 864 -2.45 8.73 -25.05
C VAL A 864 -2.16 8.03 -23.73
N GLU A 865 -3.01 8.22 -22.73
CA GLU A 865 -2.90 7.54 -21.45
C GLU A 865 -3.12 6.02 -21.57
N HIS A 866 -4.03 5.57 -22.45
CA HIS A 866 -4.19 4.14 -22.76
C HIS A 866 -2.87 3.54 -23.25
N ILE A 867 -2.20 4.21 -24.18
CA ILE A 867 -0.92 3.75 -24.74
C ILE A 867 0.13 3.64 -23.63
N ASP A 868 0.23 4.63 -22.74
CA ASP A 868 1.20 4.66 -21.64
C ASP A 868 0.95 3.49 -20.65
N LEU A 869 -0.28 3.39 -20.14
CA LEU A 869 -0.69 2.36 -19.18
C LEU A 869 -0.54 0.94 -19.73
N ALA A 870 -0.90 0.74 -20.99
CA ALA A 870 -0.81 -0.56 -21.64
C ALA A 870 0.64 -0.95 -21.95
N THR A 871 1.50 0.02 -22.25
CA THR A 871 2.92 -0.22 -22.58
C THR A 871 3.72 -0.67 -21.36
N ASN A 872 3.50 -0.07 -20.18
CA ASN A 872 4.04 -0.53 -18.89
C ASN A 872 5.54 -0.94 -18.93
N GLY A 873 6.39 -0.05 -19.47
CA GLY A 873 7.84 -0.29 -19.57
C GLY A 873 8.27 -1.46 -20.46
N GLY A 874 7.38 -2.03 -21.27
CA GLY A 874 7.62 -3.22 -22.10
C GLY A 874 6.85 -4.47 -21.62
N ASN A 875 6.39 -4.51 -20.37
CA ASN A 875 5.57 -5.60 -19.85
C ASN A 875 4.08 -5.34 -20.14
N LEU A 876 3.70 -5.52 -21.40
CA LEU A 876 2.40 -5.11 -21.95
C LEU A 876 1.21 -5.67 -21.15
N ARG A 877 0.23 -4.80 -20.87
CA ARG A 877 -1.01 -5.13 -20.14
C ARG A 877 -2.18 -5.14 -21.11
N ALA A 878 -3.06 -6.15 -21.00
CA ALA A 878 -4.32 -6.14 -21.76
C ALA A 878 -5.27 -5.08 -21.18
N LEU A 879 -5.56 -4.05 -21.96
CA LEU A 879 -6.36 -2.90 -21.56
C LEU A 879 -7.40 -2.58 -22.63
N MET A 880 -8.59 -2.17 -22.20
CA MET A 880 -9.64 -1.63 -23.05
C MET A 880 -10.08 -0.27 -22.48
N THR A 881 -10.33 0.70 -23.33
CA THR A 881 -10.92 2.00 -22.93
C THR A 881 -12.24 2.17 -23.65
N VAL A 882 -13.33 2.42 -22.92
CA VAL A 882 -14.68 2.47 -23.47
C VAL A 882 -15.19 3.90 -23.43
N PHE A 883 -15.40 4.51 -24.59
CA PHE A 883 -15.96 5.85 -24.75
C PHE A 883 -17.49 5.83 -24.76
N PRO A 884 -18.20 6.97 -24.84
CA PRO A 884 -19.66 6.97 -24.83
C PRO A 884 -20.28 6.03 -25.89
N PRO A 885 -21.44 5.42 -25.59
CA PRO A 885 -22.13 4.57 -26.54
C PRO A 885 -22.66 5.38 -27.73
N ALA A 886 -23.00 4.69 -28.81
CA ALA A 886 -23.80 5.26 -29.87
C ALA A 886 -25.19 5.63 -29.36
N GLY A 887 -25.73 6.74 -29.87
CA GLY A 887 -27.12 7.13 -29.62
C GLY A 887 -28.13 6.20 -30.30
N PRO A 888 -29.43 6.43 -30.10
CA PRO A 888 -30.50 5.64 -30.75
C PRO A 888 -30.45 5.65 -32.29
N ASP A 889 -29.83 6.67 -32.89
CA ASP A 889 -29.59 6.77 -34.33
C ASP A 889 -28.42 5.90 -34.83
N GLY A 890 -27.77 5.16 -33.92
CA GLY A 890 -26.63 4.30 -34.20
C GLY A 890 -25.30 5.04 -34.36
N LYS A 891 -25.26 6.36 -34.14
CA LYS A 891 -24.03 7.15 -34.26
C LYS A 891 -23.39 7.39 -32.91
N GLY A 892 -22.08 7.21 -32.82
CA GLY A 892 -21.28 7.51 -31.63
C GLY A 892 -19.88 7.97 -32.00
N PRO A 893 -19.03 8.26 -31.00
CA PRO A 893 -17.66 8.70 -31.23
C PRO A 893 -16.86 7.64 -32.01
N ARG A 894 -15.98 8.09 -32.91
CA ARG A 894 -15.17 7.22 -33.78
C ARG A 894 -13.70 7.56 -33.65
N ILE A 895 -12.87 6.51 -33.70
CA ILE A 895 -11.43 6.60 -33.94
C ILE A 895 -11.21 6.20 -35.40
N TRP A 896 -10.57 7.06 -36.19
CA TRP A 896 -10.34 6.79 -37.61
C TRP A 896 -9.19 5.81 -37.82
N ASN A 897 -8.22 5.79 -36.90
CA ASN A 897 -7.12 4.85 -36.93
C ASN A 897 -7.61 3.41 -36.71
N GLY A 898 -7.13 2.47 -37.53
CA GLY A 898 -7.40 1.04 -37.33
C GLY A 898 -6.69 0.45 -36.10
N GLN A 899 -5.54 1.02 -35.75
CA GLN A 899 -4.86 0.78 -34.48
C GLN A 899 -4.36 2.12 -33.93
N LEU A 900 -4.26 2.26 -32.60
CA LEU A 900 -3.78 3.51 -31.98
C LEU A 900 -2.37 3.87 -32.44
N LEU A 901 -1.52 2.86 -32.65
CA LEU A 901 -0.18 3.02 -33.24
C LEU A 901 -0.16 2.41 -34.64
N ARG A 902 0.18 3.23 -35.63
CA ARG A 902 0.42 2.82 -37.02
C ARG A 902 1.50 3.69 -37.64
N TYR A 903 2.23 3.12 -38.59
CA TYR A 903 3.14 3.89 -39.43
C TYR A 903 2.42 4.43 -40.67
N ALA A 904 2.79 5.63 -41.10
CA ALA A 904 2.26 6.29 -42.28
C ALA A 904 2.69 5.60 -43.58
N GLY A 905 1.92 5.80 -44.64
CA GLY A 905 2.23 5.37 -46.01
C GLY A 905 2.18 6.56 -46.95
N TYR A 906 3.34 7.02 -47.43
CA TYR A 906 3.47 8.17 -48.31
C TYR A 906 3.47 7.75 -49.77
N ARG A 907 2.41 8.10 -50.49
CA ARG A 907 2.30 7.85 -51.94
C ARG A 907 3.16 8.85 -52.72
N ALA A 908 4.05 8.34 -53.55
CA ALA A 908 4.83 9.13 -54.49
C ALA A 908 4.07 9.31 -55.82
N ILE A 909 4.58 10.21 -56.66
CA ILE A 909 3.99 10.53 -57.98
C ILE A 909 4.02 9.33 -58.92
N ASP A 910 5.06 8.49 -58.84
CA ASP A 910 5.23 7.28 -59.64
C ASP A 910 4.38 6.09 -59.15
N GLY A 911 3.54 6.30 -58.13
CA GLY A 911 2.70 5.27 -57.52
C GLY A 911 3.41 4.41 -56.47
N SER A 912 4.73 4.55 -56.28
CA SER A 912 5.44 3.90 -55.19
C SER A 912 4.98 4.43 -53.83
N ILE A 913 5.10 3.62 -52.78
CA ILE A 913 4.72 4.02 -51.42
C ILE A 913 5.91 3.84 -50.48
N THR A 914 6.28 4.92 -49.78
CA THR A 914 7.25 4.87 -48.68
C THR A 914 6.52 4.69 -47.36
N GLY A 915 6.95 3.73 -46.54
CA GLY A 915 6.30 3.43 -45.26
C GLY A 915 5.36 2.23 -45.37
N ASP A 916 4.18 2.32 -44.76
CA ASP A 916 3.19 1.23 -44.73
C ASP A 916 2.05 1.46 -45.75
N PRO A 917 2.01 0.73 -46.87
CA PRO A 917 0.98 0.89 -47.90
C PRO A 917 -0.46 0.76 -47.40
N MET A 918 -0.69 -0.03 -46.35
CA MET A 918 -2.03 -0.24 -45.80
C MET A 918 -2.64 1.05 -45.23
N ASN A 919 -1.80 2.01 -44.82
CA ASN A 919 -2.26 3.24 -44.18
C ASN A 919 -2.16 4.46 -45.12
N ALA A 920 -1.93 4.26 -46.43
CA ALA A 920 -1.79 5.36 -47.38
C ALA A 920 -3.05 6.25 -47.42
N ASP A 921 -4.25 5.67 -47.50
CA ASP A 921 -5.50 6.44 -47.52
C ASP A 921 -5.67 7.28 -46.25
N LEU A 922 -5.38 6.72 -45.07
CA LEU A 922 -5.46 7.42 -43.79
C LEU A 922 -4.39 8.53 -43.70
N THR A 923 -3.21 8.29 -44.26
CA THR A 923 -2.12 9.29 -44.36
C THR A 923 -2.58 10.48 -45.21
N ASP A 924 -3.24 10.23 -46.34
CA ASP A 924 -3.80 11.26 -47.21
C ASP A 924 -4.91 12.06 -46.50
N GLN A 925 -5.75 11.40 -45.71
CA GLN A 925 -6.75 12.10 -44.88
C GLN A 925 -6.10 12.94 -43.78
N ALA A 926 -5.05 12.46 -43.12
CA ALA A 926 -4.32 13.23 -42.11
C ALA A 926 -3.73 14.52 -42.71
N PHE A 927 -3.19 14.47 -43.93
CA PHE A 927 -2.74 15.66 -44.66
C PHE A 927 -3.87 16.65 -44.92
N LYS A 928 -5.06 16.18 -45.33
CA LYS A 928 -6.24 17.05 -45.53
C LYS A 928 -6.69 17.74 -44.25
N LEU A 929 -6.46 17.12 -43.09
CA LEU A 929 -6.74 17.71 -41.78
C LEU A 929 -5.62 18.64 -41.26
N GLY A 930 -4.56 18.83 -42.04
CA GLY A 930 -3.47 19.76 -41.70
C GLY A 930 -2.28 19.13 -40.96
N TRP A 931 -2.23 17.80 -40.82
CA TRP A 931 -1.01 17.15 -40.34
C TRP A 931 0.13 17.38 -41.35
N LYS A 932 1.29 17.86 -40.89
CA LYS A 932 2.41 18.22 -41.78
C LYS A 932 3.18 17.01 -42.32
N GLY A 933 2.90 15.81 -41.79
CA GLY A 933 3.69 14.62 -42.02
C GLY A 933 4.95 14.60 -41.16
N GLY A 934 5.42 13.39 -40.84
CA GLY A 934 6.73 13.19 -40.23
C GLY A 934 7.87 13.50 -41.20
N PRO A 935 9.11 13.09 -40.86
CA PRO A 935 10.29 13.22 -41.71
C PRO A 935 10.23 12.45 -43.05
N ARG A 936 9.09 11.84 -43.39
CA ARG A 936 8.80 10.99 -44.55
C ARG A 936 9.67 9.74 -44.60
N THR A 937 9.87 9.12 -43.42
CA THR A 937 10.61 7.87 -43.30
C THR A 937 9.70 6.66 -43.42
N ARG A 938 10.30 5.47 -43.51
CA ARG A 938 9.57 4.19 -43.52
C ARG A 938 8.77 3.93 -42.24
N PHE A 939 9.04 4.63 -41.14
CA PHE A 939 8.47 4.33 -39.82
C PHE A 939 8.05 5.60 -39.07
N ASP A 940 7.41 6.52 -39.80
CA ASP A 940 6.79 7.71 -39.22
C ASP A 940 5.44 7.33 -38.62
N LEU A 941 5.20 7.71 -37.36
CA LEU A 941 3.92 7.44 -36.71
C LEU A 941 2.82 8.35 -37.27
N LEU A 942 1.65 7.77 -37.50
CA LEU A 942 0.44 8.54 -37.79
C LEU A 942 -0.06 9.26 -36.53
N PRO A 943 -0.70 10.44 -36.68
CA PRO A 943 -1.43 11.06 -35.58
C PRO A 943 -2.66 10.21 -35.21
N LEU A 944 -3.14 10.36 -33.98
CA LEU A 944 -4.48 9.89 -33.61
C LEU A 944 -5.51 10.84 -34.19
N ILE A 945 -6.58 10.30 -34.77
CA ILE A 945 -7.68 11.07 -35.37
C ILE A 945 -8.99 10.54 -34.81
N VAL A 946 -9.76 11.42 -34.17
CA VAL A 946 -11.03 11.10 -33.52
C VAL A 946 -12.14 12.05 -33.98
N GLN A 947 -13.38 11.63 -33.84
CA GLN A 947 -14.54 12.42 -34.26
C GLN A 947 -15.79 12.06 -33.45
N PHE A 948 -16.47 13.06 -32.90
CA PHE A 948 -17.84 12.88 -32.38
C PHE A 948 -18.90 13.08 -33.48
N PRO A 949 -20.09 12.47 -33.34
CA PRO A 949 -21.18 12.63 -34.30
C PRO A 949 -21.50 14.10 -34.60
N GLY A 950 -21.58 14.44 -35.89
CA GLY A 950 -21.90 15.80 -36.34
C GLY A 950 -20.79 16.84 -36.17
N ARG A 951 -19.62 16.47 -35.66
CA ARG A 951 -18.46 17.36 -35.48
C ARG A 951 -17.36 17.08 -36.50
N ALA A 952 -16.48 18.07 -36.70
CA ALA A 952 -15.29 17.90 -37.53
C ALA A 952 -14.27 16.99 -36.81
N PRO A 953 -13.56 16.11 -37.53
CA PRO A 953 -12.52 15.28 -36.93
C PRO A 953 -11.38 16.13 -36.37
N LYS A 954 -10.85 15.73 -35.21
CA LYS A 954 -9.67 16.34 -34.58
C LYS A 954 -8.55 15.33 -34.53
N TRP A 955 -7.31 15.81 -34.65
CA TRP A 955 -6.13 14.97 -34.57
C TRP A 955 -5.11 15.49 -33.56
N MET A 956 -4.28 14.57 -33.07
CA MET A 956 -3.07 14.89 -32.28
C MET A 956 -1.89 14.03 -32.68
N GLU A 957 -0.68 14.58 -32.63
CA GLU A 957 0.52 13.76 -32.65
C GLU A 957 0.70 13.01 -31.34
N ILE A 958 1.09 11.75 -31.46
CA ILE A 958 1.31 10.89 -30.30
C ILE A 958 2.63 11.29 -29.64
N PRO A 959 2.65 11.64 -28.34
CA PRO A 959 3.88 11.98 -27.65
C PRO A 959 4.88 10.82 -27.70
N ARG A 960 6.10 11.06 -28.20
CA ARG A 960 7.12 10.01 -28.35
C ARG A 960 7.44 9.28 -27.04
N ARG A 961 7.28 9.94 -25.88
CA ARG A 961 7.51 9.36 -24.54
C ARG A 961 6.63 8.13 -24.24
N VAL A 962 5.42 8.06 -24.79
CA VAL A 962 4.52 6.92 -24.53
C VAL A 962 4.68 5.79 -25.55
N VAL A 963 5.46 6.02 -26.61
CA VAL A 963 5.61 5.04 -27.69
C VAL A 963 6.93 4.28 -27.53
N ARG A 964 6.81 2.98 -27.24
CA ARG A 964 7.95 2.06 -27.26
C ARG A 964 8.07 1.42 -28.64
N GLU A 965 9.20 1.64 -29.31
CA GLU A 965 9.57 0.95 -30.55
C GLU A 965 10.73 -0.01 -30.30
N VAL A 966 10.71 -1.17 -30.95
CA VAL A 966 11.75 -2.20 -30.88
C VAL A 966 12.53 -2.21 -32.19
N PRO A 967 13.82 -1.82 -32.19
CA PRO A 967 14.71 -2.00 -33.34
C PRO A 967 14.95 -3.48 -33.62
N ILE A 968 14.79 -3.89 -34.87
CA ILE A 968 14.89 -5.30 -35.26
C ILE A 968 16.33 -5.66 -35.63
N SER A 969 16.77 -6.80 -35.11
CA SER A 969 18.09 -7.38 -35.29
C SER A 969 17.99 -8.91 -35.26
N HIS A 970 18.99 -9.60 -35.77
CA HIS A 970 19.01 -11.06 -35.82
C HIS A 970 20.11 -11.62 -34.90
N PRO A 971 19.91 -12.79 -34.25
CA PRO A 971 20.93 -13.40 -33.40
C PRO A 971 22.20 -13.81 -34.16
N GLU A 972 22.05 -14.22 -35.43
CA GLU A 972 23.16 -14.78 -36.23
C GLU A 972 23.60 -13.88 -37.40
N TYR A 973 22.78 -12.90 -37.78
CA TYR A 973 22.98 -12.12 -39.01
C TYR A 973 23.10 -10.62 -38.67
N PRO A 974 24.32 -10.12 -38.36
CA PRO A 974 24.51 -8.72 -37.96
C PRO A 974 23.99 -7.70 -38.97
N TRP A 975 23.98 -8.05 -40.27
CA TRP A 975 23.49 -7.20 -41.33
C TRP A 975 22.01 -6.85 -41.21
N PHE A 976 21.19 -7.61 -40.47
CA PHE A 976 19.79 -7.23 -40.21
C PHE A 976 19.67 -5.84 -39.58
N LYS A 977 20.62 -5.46 -38.71
CA LYS A 977 20.64 -4.13 -38.08
C LYS A 977 20.78 -3.01 -39.13
N THR A 978 21.50 -3.27 -40.22
CA THR A 978 21.70 -2.30 -41.31
C THR A 978 20.42 -2.05 -42.12
N LEU A 979 19.43 -2.94 -42.05
CA LEU A 979 18.13 -2.72 -42.67
C LEU A 979 17.33 -1.61 -41.98
N GLY A 980 17.70 -1.19 -40.77
CA GLY A 980 17.04 -0.10 -40.04
C GLY A 980 15.56 -0.36 -39.74
N LEU A 981 15.18 -1.63 -39.59
CA LEU A 981 13.80 -2.03 -39.30
C LEU A 981 13.47 -1.78 -37.83
N LYS A 982 12.24 -1.38 -37.55
CA LYS A 982 11.69 -1.28 -36.20
C LYS A 982 10.19 -1.54 -36.22
N TRP A 983 9.62 -1.85 -35.06
CA TRP A 983 8.17 -1.94 -34.90
C TRP A 983 7.73 -1.42 -33.53
N TYR A 984 6.56 -0.80 -33.44
CA TYR A 984 6.00 -0.37 -32.16
C TYR A 984 5.58 -1.58 -31.33
N ALA A 985 5.70 -1.49 -30.01
CA ALA A 985 5.50 -2.60 -29.10
C ALA A 985 4.02 -2.98 -28.91
N LEU A 986 3.12 -2.00 -28.95
CA LEU A 986 1.73 -2.15 -28.48
C LEU A 986 0.74 -2.35 -29.65
N PRO A 987 0.13 -3.54 -29.81
CA PRO A 987 -0.98 -3.75 -30.75
C PRO A 987 -2.31 -3.35 -30.12
N ALA A 988 -2.73 -2.10 -30.31
CA ALA A 988 -4.01 -1.60 -29.82
C ALA A 988 -5.00 -1.40 -30.98
N VAL A 989 -5.98 -2.29 -31.13
CA VAL A 989 -7.06 -2.19 -32.13
C VAL A 989 -8.04 -1.10 -31.70
N SER A 990 -8.44 -0.23 -32.62
CA SER A 990 -9.24 0.96 -32.27
C SER A 990 -10.46 1.21 -33.15
N ASP A 991 -10.63 0.46 -34.24
CA ASP A 991 -11.72 0.63 -35.19
C ASP A 991 -12.85 -0.40 -35.06
N VAL A 992 -12.89 -1.18 -33.99
CA VAL A 992 -13.97 -2.15 -33.73
C VAL A 992 -15.13 -1.54 -32.93
N LEU A 993 -16.33 -2.06 -33.18
CA LEU A 993 -17.53 -1.85 -32.37
C LEU A 993 -17.55 -2.87 -31.23
N PHE A 994 -17.77 -2.42 -30.00
CA PHE A 994 -18.04 -3.28 -28.85
C PHE A 994 -19.54 -3.29 -28.55
N ASP A 995 -20.17 -4.47 -28.63
CA ASP A 995 -21.61 -4.67 -28.41
C ASP A 995 -21.83 -5.50 -27.13
N VAL A 996 -22.54 -4.93 -26.16
CA VAL A 996 -22.86 -5.57 -24.87
C VAL A 996 -24.31 -5.29 -24.48
N GLY A 997 -25.10 -6.37 -24.38
CA GLY A 997 -26.52 -6.29 -24.00
C GLY A 997 -27.36 -5.38 -24.91
N GLY A 998 -27.00 -5.26 -26.20
CA GLY A 998 -27.69 -4.38 -27.14
C GLY A 998 -27.20 -2.93 -27.16
N VAL A 999 -26.32 -2.53 -26.23
CA VAL A 999 -25.67 -1.21 -26.24
C VAL A 999 -24.39 -1.27 -27.07
N LYS A 1000 -24.27 -0.34 -28.01
CA LYS A 1000 -23.20 -0.31 -29.01
C LYS A 1000 -22.19 0.79 -28.71
N TYR A 1001 -20.95 0.41 -28.50
CA TYR A 1001 -19.81 1.32 -28.28
C TYR A 1001 -18.96 1.38 -29.54
N THR A 1002 -18.99 2.53 -30.23
CA THR A 1002 -18.33 2.76 -31.53
C THR A 1002 -16.86 3.16 -31.45
N ALA A 1003 -16.42 3.53 -30.25
CA ALA A 1003 -15.01 3.71 -29.90
C ALA A 1003 -14.71 2.97 -28.59
N ALA A 1004 -14.09 1.81 -28.71
CA ALA A 1004 -13.68 1.03 -27.56
C ALA A 1004 -12.31 0.35 -27.80
N PRO A 1005 -11.23 1.13 -27.95
CA PRO A 1005 -9.92 0.58 -28.28
C PRO A 1005 -9.45 -0.41 -27.22
N PHE A 1006 -8.87 -1.51 -27.68
CA PHE A 1006 -8.37 -2.58 -26.84
C PHE A 1006 -7.03 -3.09 -27.34
N ASN A 1007 -6.18 -3.56 -26.42
CA ASN A 1007 -4.89 -4.14 -26.76
C ASN A 1007 -4.66 -5.47 -26.01
N GLY A 1008 -3.80 -6.27 -26.60
CA GLY A 1008 -3.08 -7.34 -25.92
C GLY A 1008 -1.57 -7.13 -26.11
N TRP A 1009 -0.89 -8.18 -26.52
CA TRP A 1009 0.50 -8.14 -26.98
C TRP A 1009 0.62 -8.92 -28.28
N TYR A 1010 1.71 -8.67 -29.01
CA TYR A 1010 1.91 -9.27 -30.33
C TYR A 1010 2.15 -10.78 -30.24
N MET A 1011 1.59 -11.50 -31.21
CA MET A 1011 2.16 -12.74 -31.70
C MET A 1011 3.23 -12.41 -32.75
N ALA A 1012 4.40 -13.05 -32.68
CA ALA A 1012 5.57 -12.75 -33.52
C ALA A 1012 5.26 -12.69 -35.03
N THR A 1013 4.40 -13.59 -35.50
CA THR A 1013 4.01 -13.74 -36.89
C THR A 1013 3.14 -12.59 -37.40
N GLU A 1014 2.51 -11.78 -36.53
CA GLU A 1014 1.85 -10.55 -36.94
C GLU A 1014 2.86 -9.54 -37.51
N ILE A 1015 4.04 -9.44 -36.90
CA ILE A 1015 5.10 -8.54 -37.36
C ILE A 1015 5.92 -9.21 -38.46
N GLY A 1016 6.60 -10.31 -38.14
CA GLY A 1016 7.52 -10.97 -39.08
C GLY A 1016 6.82 -11.66 -40.23
N GLY A 1017 5.73 -12.38 -39.94
CA GLY A 1017 4.98 -13.18 -40.91
C GLY A 1017 4.02 -12.38 -41.78
N ARG A 1018 3.47 -11.25 -41.27
CA ARG A 1018 2.52 -10.38 -41.98
C ARG A 1018 3.12 -9.02 -42.29
N ASN A 1019 3.28 -8.14 -41.30
CA ASN A 1019 3.65 -6.73 -41.54
C ASN A 1019 4.93 -6.58 -42.39
N PHE A 1020 5.96 -7.38 -42.12
CA PHE A 1020 7.21 -7.37 -42.86
C PHE A 1020 7.19 -8.22 -44.14
N SER A 1021 6.34 -9.25 -44.23
CA SER A 1021 6.41 -10.21 -45.34
C SER A 1021 5.35 -10.01 -46.42
N ASP A 1022 4.16 -9.51 -46.08
CA ASP A 1022 3.04 -9.35 -47.02
C ASP A 1022 3.45 -8.40 -48.18
N PRO A 1023 3.20 -8.78 -49.47
CA PRO A 1023 3.55 -7.95 -50.63
C PRO A 1023 2.89 -6.57 -50.64
N GLN A 1024 1.70 -6.47 -50.07
CA GLN A 1024 0.91 -5.25 -49.90
C GLN A 1024 1.26 -4.47 -48.63
N ARG A 1025 2.33 -4.84 -47.93
CA ARG A 1025 2.86 -4.19 -46.72
C ARG A 1025 4.32 -3.78 -46.96
N TYR A 1026 5.26 -4.16 -46.08
CA TYR A 1026 6.67 -3.80 -46.24
C TYR A 1026 7.44 -4.70 -47.21
N ASN A 1027 6.89 -5.85 -47.61
CA ASN A 1027 7.42 -6.74 -48.65
C ASN A 1027 8.94 -7.02 -48.54
N LEU A 1028 9.41 -7.46 -47.37
CA LEU A 1028 10.84 -7.65 -47.09
C LEU A 1028 11.40 -9.03 -47.47
N LEU A 1029 10.57 -9.98 -47.90
CA LEU A 1029 11.03 -11.31 -48.29
C LEU A 1029 12.12 -11.28 -49.38
N PRO A 1030 12.00 -10.51 -50.48
CA PRO A 1030 13.05 -10.44 -51.50
C PRO A 1030 14.36 -9.86 -50.96
N VAL A 1031 14.29 -8.83 -50.12
CA VAL A 1031 15.46 -8.15 -49.52
C VAL A 1031 16.22 -9.09 -48.59
N VAL A 1032 15.50 -9.84 -47.75
CA VAL A 1032 16.10 -10.82 -46.84
C VAL A 1032 16.70 -11.99 -47.60
N ALA A 1033 16.03 -12.48 -48.65
CA ALA A 1033 16.55 -13.56 -49.49
C ALA A 1033 17.85 -13.18 -50.21
N GLU A 1034 17.94 -11.95 -50.72
CA GLU A 1034 19.17 -11.42 -51.32
C GLU A 1034 20.32 -11.39 -50.31
N LYS A 1035 20.09 -10.86 -49.10
CA LYS A 1035 21.10 -10.77 -48.04
C LYS A 1035 21.55 -12.14 -47.50
N LEU A 1036 20.70 -13.14 -47.61
CA LEU A 1036 21.01 -14.54 -47.29
C LEU A 1036 21.69 -15.29 -48.45
N GLY A 1037 21.77 -14.70 -49.65
CA GLY A 1037 22.32 -15.35 -50.84
C GLY A 1037 21.46 -16.50 -51.37
N LEU A 1038 20.14 -16.44 -51.20
CA LEU A 1038 19.22 -17.49 -51.64
C LEU A 1038 18.92 -17.40 -53.14
N ASP A 1039 18.72 -18.54 -53.81
CA ASP A 1039 18.25 -18.60 -55.21
C ASP A 1039 16.76 -18.24 -55.29
N THR A 1040 16.45 -17.00 -55.65
CA THR A 1040 15.08 -16.46 -55.75
C THR A 1040 14.38 -16.74 -57.08
N ARG A 1041 15.07 -17.36 -58.06
CA ARG A 1041 14.55 -17.54 -59.42
C ARG A 1041 13.42 -18.56 -59.51
N ARG A 1042 13.34 -19.50 -58.58
CA ARG A 1042 12.36 -20.60 -58.58
C ARG A 1042 11.70 -20.71 -57.22
N ALA A 1043 10.38 -20.83 -57.18
CA ALA A 1043 9.65 -21.01 -55.92
C ALA A 1043 10.04 -22.32 -55.19
N SER A 1044 10.43 -23.35 -55.93
CA SER A 1044 10.81 -24.66 -55.37
C SER A 1044 12.08 -24.67 -54.53
N THR A 1045 12.87 -23.58 -54.53
CA THR A 1045 14.01 -23.43 -53.61
C THR A 1045 13.56 -23.07 -52.19
N LEU A 1046 12.26 -22.80 -51.99
CA LEU A 1046 11.65 -22.42 -50.70
C LEU A 1046 12.30 -21.17 -50.10
N TRP A 1047 12.79 -20.28 -50.95
CA TRP A 1047 13.48 -19.06 -50.52
C TRP A 1047 12.58 -18.13 -49.71
N LYS A 1048 11.27 -18.08 -50.04
CA LYS A 1048 10.28 -17.27 -49.30
C LYS A 1048 10.09 -17.81 -47.90
N ASP A 1049 9.93 -19.12 -47.76
CA ASP A 1049 9.79 -19.82 -46.48
C ASP A 1049 11.01 -19.57 -45.59
N ARG A 1050 12.21 -19.73 -46.15
CA ARG A 1050 13.45 -19.46 -45.40
C ARG A 1050 13.55 -18.01 -44.95
N ALA A 1051 13.31 -17.04 -45.85
CA ALA A 1051 13.37 -15.62 -45.52
C ALA A 1051 12.32 -15.22 -44.47
N GLN A 1052 11.10 -15.77 -44.56
CA GLN A 1052 10.03 -15.49 -43.61
C GLN A 1052 10.34 -16.02 -42.21
N VAL A 1053 10.90 -17.23 -42.10
CA VAL A 1053 11.33 -17.80 -40.82
C VAL A 1053 12.39 -16.91 -40.15
N GLU A 1054 13.39 -16.43 -40.89
CA GLU A 1054 14.43 -15.55 -40.32
C GLU A 1054 13.88 -14.17 -39.91
N LEU A 1055 12.86 -13.65 -40.60
CA LEU A 1055 12.15 -12.43 -40.17
C LEU A 1055 11.41 -12.63 -38.84
N VAL A 1056 10.67 -13.73 -38.70
CA VAL A 1056 9.96 -14.07 -37.46
C VAL A 1056 10.97 -14.26 -36.32
N ARG A 1057 12.09 -14.94 -36.59
CA ARG A 1057 13.16 -15.17 -35.63
C ARG A 1057 13.85 -13.86 -35.20
N ALA A 1058 14.09 -12.93 -36.13
CA ALA A 1058 14.60 -11.59 -35.83
C ALA A 1058 13.66 -10.81 -34.89
N VAL A 1059 12.34 -10.91 -35.12
CA VAL A 1059 11.33 -10.26 -34.28
C VAL A 1059 11.36 -10.83 -32.87
N CYS A 1060 11.27 -12.16 -32.70
CA CYS A 1060 11.33 -12.80 -31.38
C CYS A 1060 12.57 -12.39 -30.59
N HIS A 1061 13.75 -12.50 -31.22
CA HIS A 1061 15.03 -12.13 -30.62
C HIS A 1061 15.08 -10.66 -30.19
N SER A 1062 14.55 -9.76 -31.02
CA SER A 1062 14.63 -8.33 -30.76
C SER A 1062 13.71 -7.88 -29.64
N PHE A 1063 12.50 -8.46 -29.56
CA PHE A 1063 11.54 -8.17 -28.50
C PHE A 1063 12.02 -8.72 -27.15
N ASP A 1064 12.53 -9.95 -27.13
CA ASP A 1064 13.12 -10.55 -25.93
C ASP A 1064 14.29 -9.71 -25.39
N ARG A 1065 15.26 -9.37 -26.25
CA ARG A 1065 16.39 -8.51 -25.85
C ARG A 1065 15.96 -7.11 -25.39
N ALA A 1066 14.86 -6.59 -25.91
CA ALA A 1066 14.33 -5.28 -25.54
C ALA A 1066 13.49 -5.29 -24.25
N GLY A 1067 13.26 -6.48 -23.65
CA GLY A 1067 12.39 -6.65 -22.48
C GLY A 1067 10.92 -6.38 -22.80
N VAL A 1068 10.50 -6.56 -24.05
CA VAL A 1068 9.13 -6.27 -24.50
C VAL A 1068 8.35 -7.57 -24.69
N LYS A 1069 7.19 -7.65 -24.05
CA LYS A 1069 6.31 -8.82 -24.09
C LYS A 1069 5.84 -9.13 -25.51
N LEU A 1070 6.10 -10.35 -25.95
CA LEU A 1070 5.70 -10.92 -27.23
C LEU A 1070 5.60 -12.44 -27.07
N VAL A 1071 4.70 -13.08 -27.82
CA VAL A 1071 4.56 -14.54 -27.83
C VAL A 1071 4.86 -15.10 -29.22
N ASP A 1072 5.54 -16.24 -29.30
CA ASP A 1072 5.67 -16.95 -30.57
C ASP A 1072 4.38 -17.72 -30.91
N HIS A 1073 4.27 -18.16 -32.16
CA HIS A 1073 3.03 -18.74 -32.67
C HIS A 1073 2.79 -20.19 -32.23
N HIS A 1074 3.83 -20.94 -31.82
CA HIS A 1074 3.64 -22.27 -31.28
C HIS A 1074 3.11 -22.18 -29.84
N THR A 1075 3.72 -21.34 -29.00
CA THR A 1075 3.23 -21.08 -27.65
C THR A 1075 1.81 -20.52 -27.67
N ALA A 1076 1.49 -19.58 -28.57
CA ALA A 1076 0.14 -19.04 -28.70
C ALA A 1076 -0.90 -20.12 -29.10
N ALA A 1077 -0.51 -21.07 -29.96
CA ALA A 1077 -1.38 -22.18 -30.35
C ALA A 1077 -1.62 -23.15 -29.18
N ASP A 1078 -0.58 -23.47 -28.41
CA ASP A 1078 -0.72 -24.28 -27.19
C ASP A 1078 -1.61 -23.59 -26.14
N ASP A 1079 -1.43 -22.27 -25.96
CA ASP A 1079 -2.27 -21.46 -25.08
C ASP A 1079 -3.75 -21.50 -25.50
N PHE A 1080 -4.03 -21.54 -26.80
CA PHE A 1080 -5.39 -21.62 -27.31
C PHE A 1080 -6.04 -22.99 -27.07
N VAL A 1081 -5.27 -24.08 -27.21
CA VAL A 1081 -5.73 -25.43 -26.84
C VAL A 1081 -6.02 -25.52 -25.35
N GLN A 1082 -5.16 -24.93 -24.50
CA GLN A 1082 -5.42 -24.83 -23.07
C GLN A 1082 -6.71 -24.06 -22.77
N PHE A 1083 -6.97 -22.97 -23.51
CA PHE A 1083 -8.24 -22.25 -23.41
C PHE A 1083 -9.44 -23.15 -23.74
N ILE A 1084 -9.35 -23.96 -24.80
CA ILE A 1084 -10.38 -24.96 -25.14
C ILE A 1084 -10.61 -25.93 -23.98
N ASP A 1085 -9.54 -26.49 -23.41
CA ASP A 1085 -9.64 -27.42 -22.29
C ASP A 1085 -10.35 -26.78 -21.08
N MET A 1086 -10.02 -25.52 -20.76
CA MET A 1086 -10.65 -24.77 -19.66
C MET A 1086 -12.13 -24.48 -19.92
N GLU A 1087 -12.49 -24.16 -21.16
CA GLU A 1087 -13.89 -23.91 -21.55
C GLU A 1087 -14.72 -25.20 -21.50
N ASN A 1088 -14.17 -26.29 -22.04
CA ASN A 1088 -14.77 -27.61 -22.00
C ASN A 1088 -14.95 -28.12 -20.56
N ALA A 1089 -13.94 -27.95 -19.71
CA ALA A 1089 -14.01 -28.31 -18.29
C ALA A 1089 -15.09 -27.53 -17.54
N ALA A 1090 -15.39 -26.30 -17.98
CA ALA A 1090 -16.48 -25.51 -17.46
C ALA A 1090 -17.84 -25.78 -18.14
N GLY A 1091 -17.90 -26.77 -19.03
CA GLY A 1091 -19.11 -27.19 -19.74
C GLY A 1091 -19.54 -26.24 -20.86
N ARG A 1092 -18.63 -25.41 -21.38
CA ARG A 1092 -18.93 -24.38 -22.38
C ARG A 1092 -18.33 -24.73 -23.73
N CYS A 1093 -19.05 -24.41 -24.82
CA CYS A 1093 -18.55 -24.61 -26.18
C CYS A 1093 -17.64 -23.45 -26.60
N VAL A 1094 -16.57 -23.78 -27.32
CA VAL A 1094 -15.68 -22.80 -27.95
C VAL A 1094 -16.11 -22.57 -29.38
N HIS A 1095 -16.22 -21.29 -29.75
CA HIS A 1095 -16.39 -20.85 -31.12
C HIS A 1095 -15.11 -20.25 -31.67
N MET A 1096 -14.77 -20.58 -32.91
CA MET A 1096 -13.56 -20.05 -33.55
C MET A 1096 -13.72 -19.93 -35.06
N ARG A 1097 -12.95 -19.00 -35.64
CA ARG A 1097 -12.72 -18.92 -37.08
C ARG A 1097 -11.36 -19.52 -37.38
N TRP A 1098 -11.33 -20.78 -37.83
CA TRP A 1098 -10.09 -21.54 -38.01
C TRP A 1098 -9.04 -20.79 -38.83
N SER A 1099 -9.46 -20.16 -39.94
CA SER A 1099 -8.59 -19.35 -40.81
C SER A 1099 -7.89 -18.16 -40.13
N TRP A 1100 -8.36 -17.73 -38.96
CA TRP A 1100 -7.72 -16.67 -38.15
C TRP A 1100 -6.93 -17.22 -36.97
N ILE A 1101 -7.35 -18.36 -36.41
CA ILE A 1101 -6.64 -19.00 -35.31
C ILE A 1101 -5.35 -19.67 -35.80
N THR A 1102 -5.37 -20.30 -36.97
CA THR A 1102 -4.18 -20.94 -37.55
C THR A 1102 -3.12 -19.88 -37.92
N PRO A 1103 -1.89 -19.95 -37.37
CA PRO A 1103 -0.85 -18.97 -37.66
C PRO A 1103 -0.46 -18.96 -39.15
N PRO A 1104 -0.04 -17.79 -39.69
CA PRO A 1104 0.29 -17.65 -41.11
C PRO A 1104 1.66 -18.27 -41.49
N VAL A 1105 2.40 -18.78 -40.50
CA VAL A 1105 3.68 -19.47 -40.66
C VAL A 1105 3.60 -20.77 -39.88
N GLY A 1106 4.04 -21.88 -40.48
CA GLY A 1106 4.11 -23.17 -39.79
C GLY A 1106 2.75 -23.77 -39.41
N GLY A 1107 1.66 -23.46 -40.12
CA GLY A 1107 0.28 -23.85 -39.74
C GLY A 1107 0.14 -25.29 -39.22
N SER A 1108 0.42 -26.31 -40.05
CA SER A 1108 0.28 -27.73 -39.67
C SER A 1108 1.20 -28.21 -38.56
N THR A 1109 2.23 -27.43 -38.21
CA THR A 1109 3.13 -27.71 -37.09
C THR A 1109 2.60 -27.18 -35.75
N THR A 1110 1.42 -26.56 -35.75
CA THR A 1110 0.72 -26.09 -34.56
C THR A 1110 -0.49 -26.98 -34.27
N PRO A 1111 -0.88 -27.18 -33.01
CA PRO A 1111 -2.01 -28.03 -32.68
C PRO A 1111 -3.35 -27.49 -33.21
N VAL A 1112 -3.48 -26.16 -33.34
CA VAL A 1112 -4.73 -25.51 -33.77
C VAL A 1112 -5.11 -25.80 -35.22
N PHE A 1113 -4.14 -26.17 -36.08
CA PHE A 1113 -4.41 -26.58 -37.46
C PHE A 1113 -5.28 -27.83 -37.53
N HIS A 1114 -5.14 -28.73 -36.56
CA HIS A 1114 -5.81 -30.04 -36.53
C HIS A 1114 -7.18 -30.00 -35.84
N LEU A 1115 -7.64 -28.81 -35.43
CA LEU A 1115 -8.98 -28.61 -34.93
C LEU A 1115 -9.95 -28.47 -36.11
N ASP A 1116 -11.09 -29.16 -36.07
CA ASP A 1116 -12.08 -29.08 -37.13
C ASP A 1116 -13.22 -28.09 -36.81
N GLU A 1117 -13.80 -27.49 -37.85
CA GLU A 1117 -14.89 -26.50 -37.73
C GLU A 1117 -16.23 -27.13 -37.34
N GLU A 1118 -16.38 -28.46 -37.45
CA GLU A 1118 -17.60 -29.17 -37.04
C GLU A 1118 -17.72 -29.21 -35.51
N HIS A 1119 -16.62 -29.48 -34.80
CA HIS A 1119 -16.54 -29.45 -33.35
C HIS A 1119 -16.42 -28.03 -32.79
N TYR A 1120 -15.84 -27.09 -33.56
CA TYR A 1120 -15.61 -25.70 -33.12
C TYR A 1120 -16.10 -24.66 -34.15
N PRO A 1121 -17.43 -24.46 -34.28
CA PRO A 1121 -18.00 -23.63 -35.34
C PRO A 1121 -17.76 -22.13 -35.12
N ASP A 1122 -17.67 -21.36 -36.21
CA ASP A 1122 -17.56 -19.89 -36.20
C ASP A 1122 -18.91 -19.22 -35.91
N VAL A 1123 -19.36 -19.32 -34.65
CA VAL A 1123 -20.56 -18.63 -34.16
C VAL A 1123 -20.14 -17.41 -33.36
N SER A 1124 -20.51 -16.23 -33.84
CA SER A 1124 -20.26 -14.97 -33.15
C SER A 1124 -21.32 -14.73 -32.06
N LEU A 1125 -21.00 -15.04 -30.81
CA LEU A 1125 -21.89 -14.78 -29.66
C LEU A 1125 -21.72 -13.37 -29.12
N LYS A 1126 -22.79 -12.78 -28.57
CA LYS A 1126 -22.75 -11.49 -27.85
C LYS A 1126 -22.59 -11.70 -26.33
N PRO A 1127 -21.92 -10.78 -25.60
CA PRO A 1127 -21.18 -9.59 -26.07
C PRO A 1127 -20.05 -9.93 -27.05
N ASN A 1128 -19.71 -9.04 -27.98
CA ASN A 1128 -18.67 -9.28 -28.97
C ASN A 1128 -18.03 -7.98 -29.51
N PHE A 1129 -16.95 -8.16 -30.25
CA PHE A 1129 -16.37 -7.14 -31.12
C PHE A 1129 -16.78 -7.38 -32.58
N SER A 1130 -17.24 -6.34 -33.26
CA SER A 1130 -17.56 -6.40 -34.69
C SER A 1130 -16.88 -5.28 -35.46
N TYR A 1131 -16.67 -5.50 -36.76
CA TYR A 1131 -16.13 -4.45 -37.62
C TYR A 1131 -17.22 -3.43 -37.94
N GLN A 1132 -16.80 -2.19 -38.11
CA GLN A 1132 -17.63 -1.07 -38.54
C GLN A 1132 -17.05 -0.47 -39.83
N PRO A 1133 -17.88 0.18 -40.68
CA PRO A 1133 -17.40 0.89 -41.87
C PRO A 1133 -16.31 1.91 -41.51
N ARG A 1134 -15.37 2.18 -42.42
CA ARG A 1134 -14.35 3.21 -42.22
C ARG A 1134 -15.03 4.55 -41.88
N ALA A 1135 -14.46 5.28 -40.93
CA ALA A 1135 -15.00 6.57 -40.51
C ALA A 1135 -14.78 7.69 -41.55
N PHE A 1136 -13.94 7.42 -42.57
CA PHE A 1136 -13.57 8.34 -43.63
C PHE A 1136 -13.61 7.63 -44.99
N GLY A 1137 -13.69 8.43 -46.07
CA GLY A 1137 -13.70 7.92 -47.43
C GLY A 1137 -15.06 7.35 -47.83
N SER A 1138 -16.03 8.25 -48.05
CA SER A 1138 -17.19 8.02 -48.91
C SER A 1138 -16.86 8.43 -50.33
#